data_AF-A0A6C0QNQ5-F1
#
_entry.id   AF-A0A6C0QNQ5-F1
#
_cell.length_a   1.000
_cell.length_b   1.000
_cell.length_c   1.000
_cell.angle_alpha   90.00
_cell.angle_beta   90.00
_cell.angle_gamma   90.00
#
_symmetry.space_group_name_H-M   'P 1'
#
loop_
_entity.id
_entity.type
_entity.pdbx_description
1 polymer ?
#
loop_
_entity_poly.entity_id
_entity_poly.type
_entity_poly.pdbx_seq_one_letter_code
_entity_poly.pdbx_strand_id
1 'polypeptide(L)'
;MNNMDSGISIPGTRHNFRIGLWLILAAAFVLRLVLAPVWLGYEADMRTFIAWADHAYNTGLFGVYTDGMFLDYPPGYLYVLYILGMLHHVFHIPWEGTFSILLMKLPASLADLVLGLLIFQEASRRFSLRGAYALTLGVVLNPALWLNSSIWGQIDSIFMIFVLLFLRGLRQKKFAFAACMLAIAVLIKPQGLLLGPFLLLALAKQRDFKAWLQAFGTGAVTFLLPVVPFMIHKGFSWIFTLYFGTLGSYPYASLNAFNLFALFGGNFTDQTKPFLFLSYQTWGTIGLLGSLLAASWLYLRIRNRSGAGQLAAALFMASAFILANMMHERYLFYAVPLLAAAFIWFGDRKLLFVYAGFSLTFVLNVGYVLVQSWRKLYLIPVHDTLMLLVSACNIGLLIYAWKLGWTLAKKDFGHSGRAKGTGSGEMDLSVRSQVQKSDFQAIRKQGRSDGDLEPENSGTGKESKGSRFLGKKDFLYMGILIVVYTIIACINLGSAKAPETYWQPSEYQENVVVDLGSTQSIDRINSFAGDGEGKYSYWFSEDGIVWDHEIPVESDYTKVFTWASVQPNVKARYVKIVTDKTGFRLHEVAFFNHQSEKPLPVLSVNTSGGDPSSAEGNAGYRLFDEQKDAPYEPTYLNGTYFDEIYHARTAYEHLHQIEPYESTHPPLGKIFISAGIWLFGMNPLGWRIVGTLFGVGMIPLMYAFGKRLFGRSEYALIPAVLFTFDFMHFAQTRIATIDVYGVFFIMLMFYYMYRYMTISFYKVSLWKTWIPLGLAGLFFGIGAASKWIVLYGGAGLAVLLAISLTDRYKEYKAAKLHVLEYPEDEENQRKIRVFPRYTLYTLLVCLVFYVIIPALIYLLSYIPFMMVPGPGHGLKDVLTYQVHMYQYHSHLVATHPFASPWWEWPLMITPIWYYKAMYAPADTVSSIVSFGNPLVWWPGFAAVLYTIYRIFRKMDRRLLVLLIAYLSQYLPWMLVPRLTFIYHYFAMVPFMVLMLSYWVIYWMKKKPETRKRWVVAYLAGAVLLFIWFYPLLSGLPVSKTYTSWLHWLPGWRYF
;
A
#
# COMPACT_ATOMS: atom_id res chain seq x y z
N MET A 1 -39.99 -6.74 38.43
CA MET A 1 -39.59 -7.25 39.77
C MET A 1 -38.43 -6.41 40.24
N ASN A 2 -38.70 -5.64 41.28
CA ASN A 2 -37.78 -4.76 42.01
C ASN A 2 -36.72 -5.57 42.78
N ASN A 3 -35.69 -4.83 43.21
CA ASN A 3 -34.61 -5.19 44.14
C ASN A 3 -33.35 -5.83 43.56
N MET A 4 -32.37 -4.97 43.25
CA MET A 4 -31.00 -5.04 43.79
C MET A 4 -30.24 -3.76 43.40
N ASP A 5 -30.59 -2.66 44.07
CA ASP A 5 -29.77 -1.45 44.16
C ASP A 5 -29.08 -1.46 45.53
N SER A 6 -27.77 -1.73 45.56
CA SER A 6 -26.86 -1.25 46.62
C SER A 6 -25.42 -1.60 46.24
N GLY A 7 -24.74 -0.65 45.59
CA GLY A 7 -23.32 -0.77 45.21
C GLY A 7 -22.77 0.55 44.69
N ILE A 8 -22.50 1.48 45.61
CA ILE A 8 -21.69 2.71 45.51
C ILE A 8 -21.60 3.30 44.08
N SER A 9 -22.54 4.20 43.78
CA SER A 9 -22.49 5.07 42.60
C SER A 9 -21.48 6.20 42.82
N ILE A 10 -20.40 6.24 42.03
CA ILE A 10 -19.63 7.46 41.80
C ILE A 10 -20.33 8.24 40.68
N PRO A 11 -20.92 9.42 40.94
CA PRO A 11 -21.53 10.25 39.90
C PRO A 11 -20.44 10.67 38.90
N GLY A 12 -20.65 10.42 37.60
CA GLY A 12 -19.74 10.83 36.51
C GLY A 12 -19.08 9.71 35.71
N THR A 13 -19.06 8.45 36.19
CA THR A 13 -18.39 7.35 35.47
C THR A 13 -19.21 6.79 34.30
N ARG A 14 -20.55 6.69 34.40
CA ARG A 14 -21.40 6.19 33.29
C ARG A 14 -21.45 7.12 32.07
N HIS A 15 -21.21 8.42 32.24
CA HIS A 15 -21.32 9.41 31.15
C HIS A 15 -20.10 9.35 30.22
N ASN A 16 -18.88 9.28 30.78
CA ASN A 16 -17.63 9.24 30.00
C ASN A 16 -17.46 7.98 29.14
N PHE A 17 -18.03 6.84 29.54
CA PHE A 17 -17.97 5.60 28.75
C PHE A 17 -18.80 5.67 27.45
N ARG A 18 -19.92 6.41 27.48
CA ARG A 18 -20.78 6.60 26.30
C ARG A 18 -20.09 7.51 25.28
N ILE A 19 -19.40 8.55 25.73
CA ILE A 19 -18.66 9.48 24.86
C ILE A 19 -17.61 8.73 24.03
N GLY A 20 -16.78 7.88 24.66
CA GLY A 20 -15.76 7.11 23.94
C GLY A 20 -16.33 6.17 22.87
N LEU A 21 -17.48 5.54 23.13
CA LEU A 21 -18.18 4.71 22.15
C LEU A 21 -18.72 5.56 20.99
N TRP A 22 -19.39 6.66 21.30
CA TRP A 22 -19.94 7.55 20.28
C TRP A 22 -18.86 8.17 19.41
N LEU A 23 -17.69 8.49 19.95
CA LEU A 23 -16.54 8.94 19.16
C LEU A 23 -16.04 7.86 18.20
N ILE A 24 -15.95 6.59 18.65
CA ILE A 24 -15.57 5.47 17.77
C ILE A 24 -16.60 5.29 16.64
N LEU A 25 -17.89 5.29 16.98
CA LEU A 25 -18.96 5.13 15.99
C LEU A 25 -19.04 6.32 15.03
N ALA A 26 -18.85 7.55 15.52
CA ALA A 26 -18.83 8.77 14.71
C ALA A 26 -17.64 8.77 13.76
N ALA A 27 -16.44 8.45 14.24
CA ALA A 27 -15.26 8.32 13.37
C ALA A 27 -15.46 7.24 12.29
N ALA A 28 -16.00 6.08 12.68
CA ALA A 28 -16.32 4.99 11.75
C ALA A 28 -17.43 5.37 10.76
N PHE A 29 -18.37 6.24 11.14
CA PHE A 29 -19.43 6.76 10.28
C PHE A 29 -18.89 7.76 9.26
N VAL A 30 -18.08 8.73 9.70
CA VAL A 30 -17.46 9.73 8.82
C VAL A 30 -16.62 9.04 7.75
N LEU A 31 -15.83 8.04 8.12
CA LEU A 31 -15.06 7.26 7.14
C LEU A 31 -15.96 6.59 6.09
N ARG A 32 -17.13 6.07 6.48
CA ARG A 32 -18.09 5.47 5.54
C ARG A 32 -18.77 6.50 4.65
N LEU A 33 -19.10 7.67 5.17
CA LEU A 33 -19.65 8.78 4.37
C LEU A 33 -18.65 9.25 3.31
N VAL A 34 -17.35 9.20 3.61
CA VAL A 34 -16.30 9.52 2.64
C VAL A 34 -16.12 8.39 1.63
N LEU A 35 -16.16 7.11 2.05
CA LEU A 35 -15.91 5.97 1.16
C LEU A 35 -17.09 5.62 0.24
N ALA A 36 -18.32 5.73 0.73
CA ALA A 36 -19.52 5.34 0.00
C ALA A 36 -19.71 6.01 -1.38
N PRO A 37 -19.50 7.34 -1.52
CA PRO A 37 -19.69 8.03 -2.79
C PRO A 37 -18.54 7.85 -3.80
N VAL A 38 -17.37 7.38 -3.36
CA VAL A 38 -16.16 7.29 -4.21
C VAL A 38 -16.31 6.23 -5.29
N TRP A 39 -17.04 5.16 -5.00
CA TRP A 39 -17.23 4.02 -5.89
C TRP A 39 -18.71 3.80 -6.12
N LEU A 40 -19.14 3.55 -7.36
CA LEU A 40 -20.52 3.10 -7.63
C LEU A 40 -20.82 1.82 -6.82
N GLY A 41 -19.86 0.90 -6.77
CA GLY A 41 -19.97 -0.42 -6.14
C GLY A 41 -20.01 -1.51 -7.19
N TYR A 42 -20.66 -2.64 -6.87
CA TYR A 42 -20.93 -3.66 -7.88
C TYR A 42 -22.14 -3.21 -8.70
N GLU A 43 -21.88 -2.87 -9.96
CA GLU A 43 -22.81 -2.15 -10.81
C GLU A 43 -24.17 -2.83 -10.95
N ALA A 44 -24.18 -4.15 -11.13
CA ALA A 44 -25.42 -4.90 -11.29
C ALA A 44 -26.30 -4.83 -10.04
N ASP A 45 -25.74 -5.02 -8.85
CA ASP A 45 -26.48 -4.93 -7.58
C ASP A 45 -27.01 -3.50 -7.35
N MET A 46 -26.16 -2.50 -7.56
CA MET A 46 -26.50 -1.10 -7.29
C MET A 46 -27.58 -0.57 -8.24
N ARG A 47 -27.46 -0.84 -9.55
CA ARG A 47 -28.48 -0.46 -10.52
C ARG A 47 -29.81 -1.14 -10.22
N THR A 48 -29.76 -2.39 -9.80
CA THR A 48 -30.96 -3.16 -9.43
C THR A 48 -31.66 -2.55 -8.21
N PHE A 49 -30.92 -2.21 -7.13
CA PHE A 49 -31.53 -1.54 -5.98
C PHE A 49 -32.09 -0.15 -6.31
N ILE A 50 -31.43 0.61 -7.19
CA ILE A 50 -31.92 1.92 -7.67
C ILE A 50 -33.23 1.73 -8.43
N ALA A 51 -33.25 0.80 -9.40
CA ALA A 51 -34.44 0.51 -10.20
C ALA A 51 -35.62 0.05 -9.34
N TRP A 52 -35.37 -0.81 -8.35
CA TRP A 52 -36.41 -1.26 -7.43
C TRP A 52 -36.92 -0.16 -6.51
N ALA A 53 -36.05 0.74 -6.04
CA ALA A 53 -36.45 1.87 -5.21
C ALA A 53 -37.35 2.85 -5.97
N ASP A 54 -36.97 3.20 -7.20
CA ASP A 54 -37.77 4.06 -8.08
C ASP A 54 -39.11 3.41 -8.42
N HIS A 55 -39.09 2.13 -8.84
CA HIS A 55 -40.30 1.39 -9.19
C HIS A 55 -41.25 1.23 -8.01
N ALA A 56 -40.74 0.88 -6.83
CA ALA A 56 -41.54 0.73 -5.62
C ALA A 56 -42.28 2.02 -5.26
N TYR A 57 -41.64 3.18 -5.47
CA TYR A 57 -42.27 4.47 -5.23
C TYR A 57 -43.35 4.78 -6.28
N ASN A 58 -43.00 4.68 -7.57
CA ASN A 58 -43.89 5.08 -8.67
C ASN A 58 -45.13 4.19 -8.82
N THR A 59 -45.00 2.88 -8.56
CA THR A 59 -46.14 1.93 -8.65
C THR A 59 -46.88 1.74 -7.34
N GLY A 60 -46.37 2.33 -6.26
CA GLY A 60 -46.80 2.05 -4.90
C GLY A 60 -46.19 0.75 -4.36
N LEU A 61 -45.79 0.77 -3.07
CA LEU A 61 -45.02 -0.32 -2.45
C LEU A 61 -45.62 -1.71 -2.67
N PHE A 62 -46.95 -1.86 -2.56
CA PHE A 62 -47.61 -3.16 -2.68
C PHE A 62 -47.81 -3.64 -4.13
N GLY A 63 -47.63 -2.75 -5.11
CA GLY A 63 -47.70 -3.04 -6.54
C GLY A 63 -46.35 -3.35 -7.19
N VAL A 64 -45.24 -3.26 -6.45
CA VAL A 64 -43.86 -3.32 -6.97
C VAL A 64 -43.50 -4.61 -7.72
N TYR A 65 -44.12 -5.75 -7.37
CA TYR A 65 -43.84 -7.04 -8.02
C TYR A 65 -44.65 -7.20 -9.31
N THR A 66 -44.27 -6.48 -10.36
CA THR A 66 -44.88 -6.55 -11.69
C THR A 66 -44.21 -7.57 -12.60
N ASP A 67 -44.94 -8.14 -13.55
CA ASP A 67 -44.39 -9.09 -14.50
C ASP A 67 -43.46 -8.37 -15.50
N GLY A 68 -42.28 -8.95 -15.78
CA GLY A 68 -41.26 -8.37 -16.68
C GLY A 68 -40.12 -7.60 -16.00
N MET A 69 -40.18 -7.33 -14.69
CA MET A 69 -39.06 -6.77 -13.93
C MET A 69 -38.37 -7.87 -13.11
N PHE A 70 -37.04 -7.94 -13.17
CA PHE A 70 -36.26 -8.80 -12.28
C PHE A 70 -36.34 -8.24 -10.85
N LEU A 71 -36.95 -8.97 -9.91
CA LEU A 71 -37.01 -8.62 -8.50
C LEU A 71 -37.00 -9.91 -7.65
N ASP A 72 -35.86 -10.23 -7.04
CA ASP A 72 -35.62 -11.48 -6.31
C ASP A 72 -35.53 -11.30 -4.78
N TYR A 73 -35.74 -10.08 -4.27
CA TYR A 73 -35.71 -9.79 -2.84
C TYR A 73 -37.06 -10.03 -2.15
N PRO A 74 -37.08 -10.49 -0.88
CA PRO A 74 -38.32 -10.59 -0.14
C PRO A 74 -38.86 -9.21 0.31
N PRO A 75 -40.15 -9.12 0.69
CA PRO A 75 -40.81 -7.83 0.91
C PRO A 75 -40.18 -6.94 1.98
N GLY A 76 -39.49 -7.49 2.97
CA GLY A 76 -38.98 -6.73 4.11
C GLY A 76 -38.00 -5.63 3.72
N TYR A 77 -37.10 -5.88 2.76
CA TYR A 77 -36.17 -4.84 2.31
C TYR A 77 -36.81 -3.83 1.36
N LEU A 78 -37.93 -4.17 0.71
CA LEU A 78 -38.64 -3.24 -0.17
C LEU A 78 -39.25 -2.06 0.58
N TYR A 79 -39.59 -2.22 1.86
CA TYR A 79 -39.98 -1.09 2.71
C TYR A 79 -38.84 -0.06 2.84
N VAL A 80 -37.59 -0.52 2.92
CA VAL A 80 -36.43 0.38 2.97
C VAL A 80 -36.25 1.07 1.62
N LEU A 81 -36.30 0.29 0.52
CA LEU A 81 -36.16 0.84 -0.84
C LEU A 81 -37.27 1.84 -1.18
N TYR A 82 -38.50 1.61 -0.73
CA TYR A 82 -39.62 2.55 -0.91
C TYR A 82 -39.37 3.89 -0.21
N ILE A 83 -38.82 3.87 1.02
CA ILE A 83 -38.43 5.10 1.71
C ILE A 83 -37.31 5.82 0.94
N LEU A 84 -36.32 5.09 0.43
CA LEU A 84 -35.25 5.68 -0.37
C LEU A 84 -35.80 6.28 -1.68
N GLY A 85 -36.70 5.59 -2.37
CA GLY A 85 -37.41 6.10 -3.55
C GLY A 85 -38.20 7.37 -3.22
N MET A 86 -38.97 7.36 -2.13
CA MET A 86 -39.67 8.54 -1.64
C MET A 86 -38.72 9.72 -1.40
N LEU A 87 -37.57 9.51 -0.75
CA LEU A 87 -36.59 10.56 -0.51
C LEU A 87 -36.04 11.12 -1.83
N HIS A 88 -35.78 10.26 -2.82
CA HIS A 88 -35.36 10.69 -4.15
C HIS A 88 -36.37 11.61 -4.83
N HIS A 89 -37.64 11.22 -4.79
CA HIS A 89 -38.72 11.98 -5.42
C HIS A 89 -39.06 13.28 -4.66
N VAL A 90 -39.14 13.23 -3.33
CA VAL A 90 -39.48 14.39 -2.48
C VAL A 90 -38.40 15.48 -2.50
N PHE A 91 -37.12 15.09 -2.49
CA PHE A 91 -36.01 16.03 -2.49
C PHE A 91 -35.43 16.28 -3.90
N HIS A 92 -36.07 15.77 -4.95
CA HIS A 92 -35.61 15.87 -6.34
C HIS A 92 -34.14 15.46 -6.54
N ILE A 93 -33.72 14.38 -5.89
CA ILE A 93 -32.35 13.87 -5.96
C ILE A 93 -32.18 13.08 -7.26
N PRO A 94 -31.24 13.46 -8.15
CA PRO A 94 -30.98 12.71 -9.38
C PRO A 94 -30.49 11.29 -9.10
N TRP A 95 -31.05 10.29 -9.79
CA TRP A 95 -30.67 8.88 -9.62
C TRP A 95 -29.22 8.58 -10.02
N GLU A 96 -28.65 9.33 -10.96
CA GLU A 96 -27.29 9.15 -11.48
C GLU A 96 -26.21 9.95 -10.70
N GLY A 97 -26.57 10.61 -9.60
CA GLY A 97 -25.66 11.46 -8.83
C GLY A 97 -24.89 10.76 -7.71
N THR A 98 -23.77 11.34 -7.29
CA THR A 98 -22.97 10.88 -6.14
C THR A 98 -23.77 10.80 -4.83
N PHE A 99 -24.72 11.72 -4.64
CA PHE A 99 -25.60 11.73 -3.47
C PHE A 99 -26.60 10.56 -3.48
N SER A 100 -27.07 10.14 -4.67
CA SER A 100 -27.88 8.91 -4.85
C SER A 100 -27.13 7.69 -4.36
N ILE A 101 -25.88 7.52 -4.81
CA ILE A 101 -25.03 6.39 -4.42
C ILE A 101 -24.83 6.37 -2.90
N LEU A 102 -24.54 7.53 -2.30
CA LEU A 102 -24.42 7.65 -0.85
C LEU A 102 -25.72 7.24 -0.14
N LEU A 103 -26.85 7.77 -0.60
CA LEU A 103 -28.18 7.52 0.00
C LEU A 103 -28.55 6.03 -0.08
N MET A 104 -28.28 5.37 -1.20
CA MET A 104 -28.54 3.94 -1.40
C MET A 104 -27.69 3.05 -0.49
N LYS A 105 -26.44 3.44 -0.20
CA LYS A 105 -25.54 2.67 0.68
C LYS A 105 -25.66 3.03 2.16
N LEU A 106 -26.37 4.10 2.48
CA LEU A 106 -26.49 4.61 3.85
C LEU A 106 -27.13 3.59 4.82
N PRO A 107 -28.23 2.87 4.47
CA PRO A 107 -28.83 1.90 5.39
C PRO A 107 -27.87 0.78 5.81
N ALA A 108 -27.14 0.21 4.85
CA ALA A 108 -26.14 -0.82 5.13
C ALA A 108 -24.96 -0.28 5.94
N SER A 109 -24.52 0.95 5.64
CA SER A 109 -23.44 1.63 6.35
C SER A 109 -23.80 1.94 7.82
N LEU A 110 -25.05 2.35 8.08
CA LEU A 110 -25.56 2.52 9.44
C LEU A 110 -25.69 1.18 10.17
N ALA A 111 -26.08 0.12 9.44
CA ALA A 111 -26.21 -1.20 10.02
C ALA A 111 -24.88 -1.74 10.57
N ASP A 112 -23.75 -1.48 9.91
CA ASP A 112 -22.42 -1.80 10.46
C ASP A 112 -22.16 -1.18 11.83
N LEU A 113 -22.59 0.07 12.02
CA LEU A 113 -22.42 0.78 13.30
C LEU A 113 -23.30 0.15 14.38
N VAL A 114 -24.51 -0.26 14.02
CA VAL A 114 -25.40 -1.00 14.92
C VAL A 114 -24.80 -2.36 15.29
N LEU A 115 -24.16 -3.07 14.35
CA LEU A 115 -23.41 -4.29 14.67
C LEU A 115 -22.29 -4.00 15.68
N GLY A 116 -21.52 -2.93 15.46
CA GLY A 116 -20.49 -2.47 16.41
C GLY A 116 -21.05 -2.14 17.80
N LEU A 117 -22.22 -1.50 17.87
CA LEU A 117 -22.95 -1.20 19.10
C LEU A 117 -23.38 -2.48 19.82
N LEU A 118 -23.96 -3.45 19.10
CA LEU A 118 -24.37 -4.73 19.67
C LEU A 118 -23.18 -5.51 20.24
N ILE A 119 -22.06 -5.52 19.51
CA ILE A 119 -20.80 -6.11 19.97
C ILE A 119 -20.29 -5.39 21.23
N PHE A 120 -20.30 -4.06 21.25
CA PHE A 120 -19.89 -3.29 22.43
C PHE A 120 -20.74 -3.61 23.66
N GLN A 121 -22.07 -3.63 23.51
CA GLN A 121 -23.01 -3.91 24.61
C GLN A 121 -22.77 -5.28 25.24
N GLU A 122 -22.41 -6.26 24.43
CA GLU A 122 -22.14 -7.62 24.90
C GLU A 122 -20.73 -7.74 25.47
N ALA A 123 -19.73 -7.13 24.82
CA ALA A 123 -18.34 -7.13 25.25
C ALA A 123 -18.13 -6.37 26.57
N SER A 124 -18.80 -5.24 26.78
CA SER A 124 -18.69 -4.42 27.98
C SER A 124 -19.19 -5.12 29.25
N ARG A 125 -19.97 -6.19 29.11
CA ARG A 125 -20.43 -7.04 30.23
C ARG A 125 -19.41 -8.11 30.61
N ARG A 126 -18.41 -8.38 29.77
CA ARG A 126 -17.49 -9.53 29.89
C ARG A 126 -16.02 -9.14 29.97
N PHE A 127 -15.63 -8.07 29.30
CA PHE A 127 -14.26 -7.59 29.24
C PHE A 127 -14.12 -6.24 29.93
N SER A 128 -12.86 -5.85 30.17
CA SER A 128 -12.56 -4.47 30.54
C SER A 128 -13.06 -3.51 29.46
N LEU A 129 -13.35 -2.27 29.84
CA LEU A 129 -13.79 -1.24 28.89
C LEU A 129 -12.83 -1.10 27.69
N ARG A 130 -11.51 -1.18 27.94
CA ARG A 130 -10.50 -1.18 26.88
C ARG A 130 -10.65 -2.37 25.93
N GLY A 131 -10.92 -3.56 26.46
CA GLY A 131 -11.20 -4.75 25.66
C GLY A 131 -12.48 -4.63 24.85
N ALA A 132 -13.54 -4.04 25.41
CA ALA A 132 -14.79 -3.77 24.70
C ALA A 132 -14.57 -2.77 23.55
N TYR A 133 -13.88 -1.65 23.80
CA TYR A 133 -13.53 -0.70 22.73
C TYR A 133 -12.66 -1.33 21.65
N ALA A 134 -11.65 -2.13 22.03
CA ALA A 134 -10.78 -2.79 21.06
C ALA A 134 -11.54 -3.77 20.16
N LEU A 135 -12.47 -4.55 20.72
CA LEU A 135 -13.29 -5.46 19.93
C LEU A 135 -14.27 -4.71 19.02
N THR A 136 -14.90 -3.65 19.53
CA THR A 136 -15.79 -2.80 18.73
C THR A 136 -15.04 -2.14 17.58
N LEU A 137 -13.87 -1.54 17.83
CA LEU A 137 -12.98 -1.02 16.78
C LEU A 137 -12.63 -2.10 15.76
N GLY A 138 -12.27 -3.31 16.24
CA GLY A 138 -11.97 -4.45 15.37
C GLY A 138 -13.14 -4.93 14.50
N VAL A 139 -14.39 -4.58 14.84
CA VAL A 139 -15.58 -4.83 14.02
C VAL A 139 -15.88 -3.65 13.11
N VAL A 140 -16.04 -2.44 13.66
CA VAL A 140 -16.46 -1.27 12.86
C VAL A 140 -15.39 -0.77 11.89
N LEU A 141 -14.12 -1.12 12.11
CA LEU A 141 -13.01 -0.84 11.19
C LEU A 141 -12.57 -2.09 10.39
N ASN A 142 -13.34 -3.18 10.44
CA ASN A 142 -13.02 -4.37 9.66
C ASN A 142 -13.26 -4.09 8.15
N PRO A 143 -12.24 -4.22 7.28
CA PRO A 143 -12.40 -3.98 5.86
C PRO A 143 -13.46 -4.86 5.19
N ALA A 144 -13.75 -6.06 5.73
CA ALA A 144 -14.82 -6.91 5.21
C ALA A 144 -16.20 -6.26 5.33
N LEU A 145 -16.46 -5.52 6.42
CA LEU A 145 -17.72 -4.79 6.60
C LEU A 145 -17.80 -3.62 5.62
N TRP A 146 -16.73 -2.83 5.51
CA TRP A 146 -16.71 -1.68 4.60
C TRP A 146 -16.86 -2.09 3.14
N LEU A 147 -16.15 -3.16 2.76
CA LEU A 147 -16.20 -3.68 1.42
C LEU A 147 -17.60 -4.11 1.05
N ASN A 148 -18.30 -4.80 1.95
CA ASN A 148 -19.67 -5.26 1.70
C ASN A 148 -20.70 -4.13 1.68
N SER A 149 -20.65 -3.23 2.67
CA SER A 149 -21.65 -2.17 2.85
C SER A 149 -21.33 -0.93 2.02
N SER A 150 -20.36 -0.12 2.45
CA SER A 150 -20.09 1.20 1.88
C SER A 150 -19.41 1.16 0.52
N ILE A 151 -18.61 0.14 0.20
CA ILE A 151 -17.90 0.07 -1.09
C ILE A 151 -18.78 -0.66 -2.12
N TRP A 152 -19.17 -1.91 -1.86
CA TRP A 152 -19.96 -2.72 -2.79
C TRP A 152 -21.41 -2.25 -2.89
N GLY A 153 -22.04 -1.88 -1.76
CA GLY A 153 -23.44 -1.47 -1.69
C GLY A 153 -24.43 -2.57 -1.29
N GLN A 154 -23.95 -3.65 -0.70
CA GLN A 154 -24.77 -4.80 -0.33
C GLN A 154 -25.28 -4.71 1.12
N ILE A 155 -26.43 -5.35 1.38
CA ILE A 155 -27.24 -5.08 2.58
C ILE A 155 -27.07 -6.12 3.71
N ASP A 156 -26.07 -7.00 3.60
CA ASP A 156 -25.92 -8.14 4.52
C ASP A 156 -25.76 -7.72 5.98
N SER A 157 -25.22 -6.51 6.23
CA SER A 157 -25.12 -5.94 7.57
C SER A 157 -26.48 -5.73 8.24
N ILE A 158 -27.51 -5.35 7.46
CA ILE A 158 -28.88 -5.19 7.97
C ILE A 158 -29.41 -6.55 8.41
N PHE A 159 -29.28 -7.57 7.56
CA PHE A 159 -29.64 -8.95 7.87
C PHE A 159 -28.93 -9.45 9.15
N MET A 160 -27.63 -9.18 9.28
CA MET A 160 -26.83 -9.66 10.42
C MET A 160 -27.20 -9.05 11.76
N ILE A 161 -27.81 -7.85 11.80
CA ILE A 161 -28.34 -7.26 13.04
C ILE A 161 -29.40 -8.20 13.63
N PHE A 162 -30.36 -8.60 12.80
CA PHE A 162 -31.47 -9.45 13.23
C PHE A 162 -31.01 -10.86 13.57
N VAL A 163 -30.01 -11.40 12.86
CA VAL A 163 -29.37 -12.68 13.23
C VAL A 163 -28.71 -12.62 14.61
N LEU A 164 -27.96 -11.56 14.93
CA LEU A 164 -27.35 -11.42 16.25
C LEU A 164 -28.40 -11.23 17.36
N LEU A 165 -29.46 -10.47 17.09
CA LEU A 165 -30.58 -10.30 18.02
C LEU A 165 -31.36 -11.61 18.24
N PHE A 166 -31.59 -12.38 17.18
CA PHE A 166 -32.16 -13.73 17.25
C PHE A 166 -31.35 -14.64 18.18
N LEU A 167 -30.04 -14.75 17.96
CA LEU A 167 -29.17 -15.59 18.80
C LEU A 167 -29.07 -15.07 20.25
N ARG A 168 -29.14 -13.75 20.45
CA ARG A 168 -29.27 -13.14 21.77
C ARG A 168 -30.58 -13.52 22.45
N GLY A 169 -31.70 -13.55 21.71
CA GLY A 169 -33.02 -14.00 22.17
C GLY A 169 -33.01 -15.46 22.59
N LEU A 170 -32.46 -16.35 21.76
CA LEU A 170 -32.31 -17.78 22.07
C LEU A 170 -31.53 -17.99 23.37
N ARG A 171 -30.39 -17.29 23.51
CA ARG A 171 -29.55 -17.34 24.70
C ARG A 171 -30.28 -16.86 25.95
N GLN A 172 -31.11 -15.82 25.83
CA GLN A 172 -31.91 -15.27 26.92
C GLN A 172 -33.19 -16.06 27.18
N LYS A 173 -33.45 -17.16 26.44
CA LYS A 173 -34.69 -17.94 26.48
C LYS A 173 -35.94 -17.10 26.21
N LYS A 174 -35.79 -16.00 25.46
CA LYS A 174 -36.89 -15.14 25.01
C LYS A 174 -37.33 -15.58 23.62
N PHE A 175 -38.01 -16.72 23.55
CA PHE A 175 -38.30 -17.39 22.28
C PHE A 175 -39.23 -16.61 21.35
N ALA A 176 -40.22 -15.88 21.90
CA ALA A 176 -41.05 -14.98 21.12
C ALA A 176 -40.23 -13.86 20.45
N PHE A 177 -39.34 -13.21 21.21
CA PHE A 177 -38.43 -12.21 20.65
C PHE A 177 -37.47 -12.81 19.61
N ALA A 178 -36.92 -14.00 19.89
CA ALA A 178 -36.05 -14.70 18.94
C ALA A 178 -36.79 -15.01 17.63
N ALA A 179 -38.01 -15.55 17.70
CA ALA A 179 -38.82 -15.86 16.52
C ALA A 179 -39.18 -14.60 15.73
N CYS A 180 -39.51 -13.49 16.40
CA CYS A 180 -39.72 -12.20 15.75
C CYS A 180 -38.47 -11.72 14.98
N MET A 181 -37.29 -11.74 15.62
CA MET A 181 -36.05 -11.33 14.96
C MET A 181 -35.67 -12.26 13.79
N LEU A 182 -35.91 -13.57 13.93
CA LEU A 182 -35.70 -14.52 12.84
C LEU A 182 -36.66 -14.27 11.67
N ALA A 183 -37.94 -14.02 11.94
CA ALA A 183 -38.92 -13.67 10.92
C ALA A 183 -38.52 -12.41 10.15
N ILE A 184 -38.06 -11.36 10.84
CA ILE A 184 -37.55 -10.14 10.19
C ILE A 184 -36.30 -10.46 9.34
N ALA A 185 -35.38 -11.29 9.85
CA ALA A 185 -34.21 -11.70 9.07
C ALA A 185 -34.61 -12.43 7.77
N VAL A 186 -35.61 -13.31 7.83
CA VAL A 186 -36.18 -14.02 6.67
C VAL A 186 -36.85 -13.06 5.68
N LEU A 187 -37.54 -12.02 6.17
CA LEU A 187 -38.16 -10.97 5.35
C LEU A 187 -37.14 -10.06 4.66
N ILE A 188 -35.93 -9.94 5.20
CA ILE A 188 -34.85 -9.18 4.57
C ILE A 188 -34.10 -10.05 3.57
N LYS A 189 -33.82 -11.31 3.94
CA LYS A 189 -33.06 -12.25 3.11
C LYS A 189 -33.50 -13.71 3.34
N PRO A 190 -33.71 -14.52 2.27
CA PRO A 190 -34.10 -15.93 2.39
C PRO A 190 -33.14 -16.78 3.22
N GLN A 191 -31.86 -16.40 3.26
CA GLN A 191 -30.81 -17.06 4.03
C GLN A 191 -31.15 -17.15 5.53
N GLY A 192 -32.06 -16.32 6.06
CA GLY A 192 -32.57 -16.43 7.42
C GLY A 192 -33.24 -17.79 7.72
N LEU A 193 -33.82 -18.45 6.71
CA LEU A 193 -34.48 -19.75 6.86
C LEU A 193 -33.50 -20.84 7.33
N LEU A 194 -32.23 -20.72 6.93
CA LEU A 194 -31.17 -21.66 7.32
C LEU A 194 -30.90 -21.66 8.83
N LEU A 195 -31.33 -20.63 9.56
CA LEU A 195 -31.19 -20.51 11.01
C LEU A 195 -32.42 -21.02 11.80
N GLY A 196 -33.52 -21.34 11.12
CA GLY A 196 -34.74 -21.91 11.72
C GLY A 196 -34.49 -23.15 12.60
N PRO A 197 -33.65 -24.12 12.18
CA PRO A 197 -33.33 -25.29 12.99
C PRO A 197 -32.77 -24.95 14.38
N PHE A 198 -32.01 -23.85 14.53
CA PHE A 198 -31.50 -23.43 15.84
C PHE A 198 -32.61 -22.99 16.80
N LEU A 199 -33.68 -22.37 16.29
CA LEU A 199 -34.87 -22.03 17.07
C LEU A 199 -35.60 -23.30 17.53
N LEU A 200 -35.84 -24.23 16.60
CA LEU A 200 -36.52 -25.49 16.87
C LEU A 200 -35.77 -26.33 17.91
N LEU A 201 -34.43 -26.45 17.77
CA LEU A 201 -33.59 -27.17 18.73
C LEU A 201 -33.61 -26.51 20.11
N ALA A 202 -33.59 -25.18 20.18
CA ALA A 202 -33.65 -24.45 21.44
C ALA A 202 -35.00 -24.63 22.15
N LEU A 203 -36.10 -24.61 21.40
CA LEU A 203 -37.46 -24.88 21.90
C LEU A 203 -37.64 -26.35 22.33
N ALA A 204 -37.14 -27.30 21.55
CA ALA A 204 -37.17 -28.72 21.87
C ALA A 204 -36.39 -29.03 23.17
N LYS A 205 -35.28 -28.33 23.40
CA LYS A 205 -34.49 -28.44 24.64
C LYS A 205 -35.24 -27.92 25.87
N GLN A 206 -36.12 -26.94 25.71
CA GLN A 206 -36.88 -26.38 26.83
C GLN A 206 -38.09 -27.23 27.22
N ARG A 207 -38.66 -27.99 26.27
CA ARG A 207 -39.86 -28.85 26.46
C ARG A 207 -41.08 -28.08 27.01
N ASP A 208 -41.22 -26.81 26.65
CA ASP A 208 -42.31 -25.94 27.09
C ASP A 208 -43.24 -25.59 25.92
N PHE A 209 -44.43 -26.19 25.88
CA PHE A 209 -45.40 -25.97 24.81
C PHE A 209 -45.87 -24.52 24.70
N LYS A 210 -45.89 -23.75 25.80
CA LYS A 210 -46.25 -22.34 25.76
C LYS A 210 -45.19 -21.53 25.02
N ALA A 211 -43.91 -21.84 25.22
CA ALA A 211 -42.82 -21.23 24.48
C ALA A 211 -42.89 -21.56 22.97
N TRP A 212 -43.31 -22.78 22.61
CA TRP A 212 -43.61 -23.15 21.22
C TRP A 212 -44.72 -22.26 20.66
N LEU A 213 -45.90 -22.23 21.30
CA LEU A 213 -47.04 -21.44 20.81
C LEU A 213 -46.69 -19.95 20.67
N GLN A 214 -46.00 -19.38 21.65
CA GLN A 214 -45.57 -17.98 21.61
C GLN A 214 -44.56 -17.72 20.48
N ALA A 215 -43.57 -18.58 20.29
CA ALA A 215 -42.58 -18.43 19.23
C ALA A 215 -43.21 -18.54 17.84
N PHE A 216 -44.03 -19.57 17.61
CA PHE A 216 -44.72 -19.75 16.32
C PHE A 216 -45.73 -18.65 16.06
N GLY A 217 -46.55 -18.28 17.04
CA GLY A 217 -47.53 -17.20 16.91
C GLY A 217 -46.88 -15.85 16.60
N THR A 218 -45.87 -15.45 17.39
CA THR A 218 -45.18 -14.17 17.16
C THR A 218 -44.36 -14.16 15.89
N GLY A 219 -43.69 -15.26 15.53
CA GLY A 219 -42.97 -15.39 14.27
C GLY A 219 -43.90 -15.31 13.06
N ALA A 220 -45.04 -16.01 13.08
CA ALA A 220 -46.04 -15.98 12.02
C ALA A 220 -46.66 -14.58 11.86
N VAL A 221 -47.07 -13.93 12.95
CA VAL A 221 -47.59 -12.55 12.90
C VAL A 221 -46.55 -11.59 12.35
N THR A 222 -45.29 -11.68 12.81
CA THR A 222 -44.20 -10.80 12.35
C THR A 222 -43.92 -11.00 10.86
N PHE A 223 -44.00 -12.23 10.35
CA PHE A 223 -43.81 -12.52 8.93
C PHE A 223 -45.01 -12.10 8.08
N LEU A 224 -46.23 -12.44 8.51
CA LEU A 224 -47.44 -12.24 7.72
C LEU A 224 -47.85 -10.77 7.65
N LEU A 225 -47.71 -10.00 8.73
CA LEU A 225 -48.17 -8.60 8.77
C LEU A 225 -47.61 -7.74 7.62
N PRO A 226 -46.29 -7.74 7.33
CA PRO A 226 -45.74 -6.98 6.21
C PRO A 226 -45.92 -7.65 4.83
N VAL A 227 -46.31 -8.93 4.77
CA VAL A 227 -46.41 -9.71 3.52
C VAL A 227 -47.85 -9.80 3.00
N VAL A 228 -48.84 -9.80 3.88
CA VAL A 228 -50.27 -9.89 3.53
C VAL A 228 -50.70 -8.86 2.49
N PRO A 229 -50.32 -7.57 2.58
CA PRO A 229 -50.64 -6.61 1.54
C PRO A 229 -50.19 -7.05 0.13
N PHE A 230 -48.98 -7.60 0.00
CA PHE A 230 -48.48 -8.12 -1.27
C PHE A 230 -49.23 -9.37 -1.74
N MET A 231 -49.60 -10.26 -0.81
CA MET A 231 -50.37 -11.48 -1.12
C MET A 231 -51.78 -11.16 -1.59
N ILE A 232 -52.39 -10.06 -1.13
CA ILE A 232 -53.70 -9.60 -1.64
C ILE A 232 -53.58 -9.24 -3.13
N HIS A 233 -52.46 -8.67 -3.58
CA HIS A 233 -52.23 -8.30 -4.97
C HIS A 233 -51.74 -9.46 -5.87
N LYS A 234 -50.85 -10.33 -5.38
CA LYS A 234 -50.22 -11.41 -6.19
C LYS A 234 -50.80 -12.82 -5.95
N GLY A 235 -51.68 -12.97 -4.95
CA GLY A 235 -52.19 -14.26 -4.50
C GLY A 235 -51.32 -14.91 -3.41
N PHE A 236 -51.91 -15.83 -2.64
CA PHE A 236 -51.25 -16.47 -1.49
C PHE A 236 -50.05 -17.34 -1.88
N SER A 237 -50.13 -18.07 -3.00
CA SER A 237 -49.06 -18.99 -3.43
C SER A 237 -47.78 -18.27 -3.89
N TRP A 238 -47.89 -17.01 -4.29
CA TRP A 238 -46.79 -16.23 -4.86
C TRP A 238 -45.59 -16.12 -3.91
N ILE A 239 -45.82 -15.99 -2.60
CA ILE A 239 -44.71 -15.87 -1.64
C ILE A 239 -43.81 -17.11 -1.65
N PHE A 240 -44.37 -18.30 -1.84
CA PHE A 240 -43.60 -19.53 -1.96
C PHE A 240 -42.81 -19.55 -3.27
N THR A 241 -43.45 -19.16 -4.38
CA THR A 241 -42.78 -19.02 -5.68
C THR A 241 -41.61 -18.05 -5.61
N LEU A 242 -41.76 -16.91 -4.93
CA LEU A 242 -40.68 -15.94 -4.73
C LEU A 242 -39.51 -16.57 -3.97
N TYR A 243 -39.75 -17.13 -2.78
CA TYR A 243 -38.66 -17.67 -1.95
C TYR A 243 -37.95 -18.86 -2.60
N PHE A 244 -38.69 -19.81 -3.18
CA PHE A 244 -38.08 -20.96 -3.86
C PHE A 244 -37.39 -20.55 -5.17
N GLY A 245 -37.95 -19.59 -5.90
CA GLY A 245 -37.33 -19.01 -7.10
C GLY A 245 -36.01 -18.30 -6.80
N THR A 246 -35.98 -17.43 -5.78
CA THR A 246 -34.77 -16.73 -5.35
C THR A 246 -33.68 -17.71 -4.92
N LEU A 247 -34.03 -18.75 -4.16
CA LEU A 247 -33.06 -19.77 -3.73
C LEU A 247 -32.47 -20.58 -4.91
N GLY A 248 -33.20 -20.70 -6.01
CA GLY A 248 -32.77 -21.42 -7.21
C GLY A 248 -32.18 -20.55 -8.33
N SER A 249 -32.06 -19.23 -8.14
CA SER A 249 -31.79 -18.27 -9.22
C SER A 249 -30.39 -18.40 -9.87
N TYR A 250 -29.42 -18.99 -9.17
CA TYR A 250 -28.05 -19.15 -9.67
C TYR A 250 -27.60 -20.61 -9.57
N PRO A 251 -28.02 -21.49 -10.50
CA PRO A 251 -27.83 -22.94 -10.44
C PRO A 251 -26.40 -23.39 -10.79
N TYR A 252 -25.39 -22.74 -10.22
CA TYR A 252 -23.98 -23.04 -10.44
C TYR A 252 -23.35 -23.74 -9.24
N ALA A 253 -22.30 -24.53 -9.48
CA ALA A 253 -21.49 -25.13 -8.44
C ALA A 253 -20.82 -24.04 -7.57
N SER A 254 -20.30 -22.99 -8.19
CA SER A 254 -19.85 -21.77 -7.52
C SER A 254 -20.02 -20.57 -8.45
N LEU A 255 -20.38 -19.39 -7.90
CA LEU A 255 -20.45 -18.15 -8.66
C LEU A 255 -19.51 -17.12 -8.04
N ASN A 256 -18.25 -17.10 -8.51
CA ASN A 256 -17.16 -16.32 -7.92
C ASN A 256 -16.94 -16.56 -6.40
N ALA A 257 -17.60 -17.55 -5.79
CA ALA A 257 -17.30 -17.93 -4.42
C ALA A 257 -16.01 -18.73 -4.38
N PHE A 258 -14.99 -18.20 -3.71
CA PHE A 258 -13.70 -18.86 -3.53
C PHE A 258 -13.82 -19.97 -2.48
N ASN A 259 -14.45 -21.07 -2.90
CA ASN A 259 -14.90 -22.19 -2.07
C ASN A 259 -14.35 -23.53 -2.58
N LEU A 260 -14.84 -24.64 -2.02
CA LEU A 260 -14.39 -25.99 -2.40
C LEU A 260 -14.57 -26.25 -3.90
N PHE A 261 -15.71 -25.88 -4.46
CA PHE A 261 -15.99 -26.16 -5.86
C PHE A 261 -15.14 -25.28 -6.78
N ALA A 262 -14.96 -24.00 -6.49
CA ALA A 262 -14.05 -23.13 -7.25
C ALA A 262 -12.60 -23.65 -7.25
N LEU A 263 -12.12 -24.19 -6.13
CA LEU A 263 -10.77 -24.80 -6.04
C LEU A 263 -10.56 -25.93 -7.05
N PHE A 264 -11.61 -26.69 -7.36
CA PHE A 264 -11.56 -27.82 -8.30
C PHE A 264 -12.17 -27.48 -9.67
N GLY A 265 -12.21 -26.19 -10.02
CA GLY A 265 -12.64 -25.74 -11.33
C GLY A 265 -14.17 -25.67 -11.52
N GLY A 266 -14.94 -25.63 -10.44
CA GLY A 266 -16.40 -25.51 -10.44
C GLY A 266 -16.92 -24.07 -10.57
N ASN A 267 -16.07 -23.06 -10.81
CA ASN A 267 -16.54 -21.68 -10.95
C ASN A 267 -17.35 -21.50 -12.25
N PHE A 268 -18.58 -20.97 -12.15
CA PHE A 268 -19.57 -20.89 -13.24
C PHE A 268 -19.95 -22.22 -13.91
N THR A 269 -19.61 -23.36 -13.28
CA THR A 269 -19.97 -24.67 -13.78
C THR A 269 -21.39 -25.01 -13.35
N ASP A 270 -22.24 -25.47 -14.28
CA ASP A 270 -23.60 -25.93 -13.99
C ASP A 270 -23.60 -26.98 -12.87
N GLN A 271 -24.46 -26.82 -11.86
CA GLN A 271 -24.50 -27.69 -10.69
C GLN A 271 -24.88 -29.15 -10.98
N THR A 272 -25.52 -29.42 -12.12
CA THR A 272 -25.92 -30.78 -12.53
C THR A 272 -24.74 -31.61 -13.04
N LYS A 273 -23.62 -30.96 -13.40
CA LYS A 273 -22.42 -31.64 -13.89
C LYS A 273 -21.77 -32.51 -12.82
N PRO A 274 -21.09 -33.61 -13.23
CA PRO A 274 -20.40 -34.49 -12.30
C PRO A 274 -19.18 -33.81 -11.67
N PHE A 275 -19.00 -34.06 -10.38
CA PHE A 275 -17.81 -33.79 -9.59
C PHE A 275 -17.44 -35.05 -8.81
N LEU A 276 -16.30 -35.66 -9.15
CA LEU A 276 -16.00 -37.04 -8.76
C LEU A 276 -17.10 -38.00 -9.24
N PHE A 277 -17.80 -38.67 -8.33
CA PHE A 277 -18.81 -39.70 -8.63
C PHE A 277 -20.27 -39.24 -8.42
N LEU A 278 -20.52 -37.98 -8.04
CA LEU A 278 -21.86 -37.38 -7.89
C LEU A 278 -21.91 -36.03 -8.58
N SER A 279 -23.09 -35.44 -8.78
CA SER A 279 -23.19 -34.05 -9.27
C SER A 279 -22.74 -33.02 -8.21
N TYR A 280 -22.32 -31.84 -8.66
CA TYR A 280 -22.03 -30.71 -7.76
C TYR A 280 -23.22 -30.38 -6.85
N GLN A 281 -24.45 -30.46 -7.37
CA GLN A 281 -25.67 -30.25 -6.61
C GLN A 281 -25.82 -31.25 -5.45
N THR A 282 -25.57 -32.53 -5.72
CA THR A 282 -25.65 -33.57 -4.68
C THR A 282 -24.58 -33.37 -3.62
N TRP A 283 -23.33 -33.09 -4.03
CA TRP A 283 -22.25 -32.76 -3.09
C TRP A 283 -22.54 -31.52 -2.27
N GLY A 284 -23.04 -30.46 -2.90
CA GLY A 284 -23.39 -29.21 -2.23
C GLY A 284 -24.52 -29.40 -1.21
N THR A 285 -25.52 -30.22 -1.55
CA THR A 285 -26.61 -30.58 -0.65
C THR A 285 -26.10 -31.39 0.56
N ILE A 286 -25.24 -32.38 0.33
CA ILE A 286 -24.57 -33.14 1.40
C ILE A 286 -23.75 -32.20 2.29
N GLY A 287 -22.99 -31.28 1.69
CA GLY A 287 -22.19 -30.28 2.39
C GLY A 287 -23.04 -29.37 3.29
N LEU A 288 -24.16 -28.86 2.77
CA LEU A 288 -25.08 -28.00 3.52
C LEU A 288 -25.76 -28.74 4.68
N LEU A 289 -26.34 -29.91 4.43
CA LEU A 289 -27.01 -30.71 5.45
C LEU A 289 -26.01 -31.22 6.50
N GLY A 290 -24.84 -31.69 6.08
CA GLY A 290 -23.77 -32.10 6.98
C GLY A 290 -23.28 -30.97 7.87
N SER A 291 -23.16 -29.76 7.31
CA SER A 291 -22.82 -28.55 8.06
C SER A 291 -23.88 -28.19 9.10
N LEU A 292 -25.16 -28.28 8.73
CA LEU A 292 -26.28 -28.02 9.63
C LEU A 292 -26.32 -29.03 10.78
N LEU A 293 -26.15 -30.32 10.48
CA LEU A 293 -26.12 -31.39 11.47
C LEU A 293 -24.94 -31.24 12.43
N ALA A 294 -23.74 -30.96 11.90
CA ALA A 294 -22.55 -30.75 12.71
C ALA A 294 -22.69 -29.53 13.64
N ALA A 295 -23.26 -28.43 13.14
CA ALA A 295 -23.47 -27.22 13.93
C ALA A 295 -24.57 -27.40 14.98
N SER A 296 -25.66 -28.09 14.61
CA SER A 296 -26.74 -28.49 15.52
C SER A 296 -26.22 -29.39 16.64
N TRP A 297 -25.40 -30.38 16.30
CA TRP A 297 -24.75 -31.25 17.27
C TRP A 297 -23.86 -30.44 18.22
N LEU A 298 -23.05 -29.52 17.69
CA LEU A 298 -22.17 -28.66 18.50
C LEU A 298 -23.00 -27.78 19.45
N TYR A 299 -24.07 -27.17 18.95
CA TYR A 299 -24.99 -26.35 19.74
C TYR A 299 -25.63 -27.14 20.89
N LEU A 300 -26.08 -28.37 20.64
CA LEU A 300 -26.68 -29.24 21.66
C LEU A 300 -25.66 -29.70 22.71
N ARG A 301 -24.40 -29.90 22.30
CA ARG A 301 -23.32 -30.40 23.16
C ARG A 301 -22.76 -29.36 24.10
N ILE A 302 -22.64 -28.11 23.68
CA ILE A 302 -22.15 -27.03 24.54
C ILE A 302 -23.28 -26.60 25.48
N ARG A 303 -23.26 -27.11 26.72
CA ARG A 303 -24.34 -26.88 27.69
C ARG A 303 -24.09 -25.70 28.63
N ASN A 304 -22.84 -25.44 29.02
CA ASN A 304 -22.53 -24.50 30.11
C ASN A 304 -22.05 -23.13 29.61
N ARG A 305 -21.94 -22.93 28.29
CA ARG A 305 -21.49 -21.66 27.70
C ARG A 305 -22.59 -20.99 26.90
N SER A 306 -22.94 -19.77 27.28
CA SER A 306 -24.00 -19.00 26.61
C SER A 306 -23.64 -18.50 25.19
N GLY A 307 -22.41 -18.74 24.73
CA GLY A 307 -21.94 -18.44 23.37
C GLY A 307 -22.15 -19.55 22.33
N ALA A 308 -22.74 -20.68 22.73
CA ALA A 308 -22.88 -21.87 21.87
C ALA A 308 -23.60 -21.57 20.56
N GLY A 309 -24.66 -20.77 20.60
CA GLY A 309 -25.44 -20.40 19.41
C GLY A 309 -24.62 -19.57 18.42
N GLN A 310 -23.85 -18.59 18.90
CA GLN A 310 -22.99 -17.75 18.07
C GLN A 310 -21.90 -18.57 17.38
N LEU A 311 -21.23 -19.46 18.13
CA LEU A 311 -20.18 -20.30 17.56
C LEU A 311 -20.74 -21.32 16.56
N ALA A 312 -21.83 -21.98 16.88
CA ALA A 312 -22.44 -22.97 15.99
C ALA A 312 -22.98 -22.30 14.70
N ALA A 313 -23.65 -21.15 14.82
CA ALA A 313 -24.09 -20.38 13.66
C ALA A 313 -22.91 -19.88 12.82
N ALA A 314 -21.83 -19.39 13.44
CA ALA A 314 -20.62 -18.96 12.73
C ALA A 314 -20.03 -20.09 11.88
N LEU A 315 -19.85 -21.26 12.49
CA LEU A 315 -19.30 -22.44 11.81
C LEU A 315 -20.24 -22.94 10.73
N PHE A 316 -21.56 -22.92 10.97
CA PHE A 316 -22.55 -23.28 9.97
C PHE A 316 -22.48 -22.37 8.74
N MET A 317 -22.51 -21.04 8.92
CA MET A 317 -22.46 -20.09 7.80
C MET A 317 -21.14 -20.20 7.01
N ALA A 318 -20.01 -20.38 7.71
CA ALA A 318 -18.72 -20.59 7.04
C ALA A 318 -18.69 -21.91 6.27
N SER A 319 -19.23 -22.99 6.83
CA SER A 319 -19.27 -24.29 6.16
C SER A 319 -20.22 -24.29 4.97
N ALA A 320 -21.37 -23.63 5.08
CA ALA A 320 -22.32 -23.46 3.98
C ALA A 320 -21.66 -22.75 2.80
N PHE A 321 -20.96 -21.63 3.03
CA PHE A 321 -20.23 -20.94 1.97
C PHE A 321 -19.17 -21.82 1.28
N ILE A 322 -18.44 -22.62 2.06
CA ILE A 322 -17.29 -23.39 1.56
C ILE A 322 -17.71 -24.70 0.90
N LEU A 323 -18.76 -25.36 1.39
CA LEU A 323 -19.13 -26.73 1.03
C LEU A 323 -20.44 -26.84 0.24
N ALA A 324 -21.29 -25.81 0.21
CA ALA A 324 -22.53 -25.83 -0.56
C ALA A 324 -22.35 -25.27 -1.98
N ASN A 325 -23.24 -25.68 -2.88
CA ASN A 325 -23.39 -25.14 -4.23
C ASN A 325 -24.23 -23.85 -4.20
N MET A 326 -24.34 -23.14 -5.34
CA MET A 326 -25.08 -21.87 -5.47
C MET A 326 -24.54 -20.74 -4.58
N MET A 327 -23.26 -20.79 -4.21
CA MET A 327 -22.63 -19.80 -3.35
C MET A 327 -22.05 -18.64 -4.17
N HIS A 328 -22.26 -17.42 -3.66
CA HIS A 328 -21.67 -16.18 -4.18
C HIS A 328 -20.55 -15.68 -3.27
N GLU A 329 -19.62 -14.92 -3.84
CA GLU A 329 -18.42 -14.34 -3.24
C GLU A 329 -18.65 -13.68 -1.87
N ARG A 330 -19.84 -13.10 -1.67
CA ARG A 330 -20.25 -12.35 -0.47
C ARG A 330 -20.78 -13.20 0.69
N TYR A 331 -21.15 -14.47 0.50
CA TYR A 331 -21.86 -15.22 1.56
C TYR A 331 -20.98 -15.62 2.75
N LEU A 332 -19.64 -15.56 2.63
CA LEU A 332 -18.75 -15.75 3.77
C LEU A 332 -18.90 -14.63 4.83
N PHE A 333 -19.42 -13.46 4.44
CA PHE A 333 -19.64 -12.31 5.32
C PHE A 333 -20.37 -12.70 6.62
N TYR A 334 -21.41 -13.53 6.52
CA TYR A 334 -22.28 -13.85 7.65
C TYR A 334 -21.54 -14.50 8.82
N ALA A 335 -20.48 -15.27 8.55
CA ALA A 335 -19.66 -15.90 9.59
C ALA A 335 -18.83 -14.87 10.39
N VAL A 336 -18.45 -13.75 9.79
CA VAL A 336 -17.49 -12.79 10.36
C VAL A 336 -18.05 -12.10 11.62
N PRO A 337 -19.23 -11.44 11.60
CA PRO A 337 -19.81 -10.87 12.83
C PRO A 337 -20.11 -11.92 13.91
N LEU A 338 -20.49 -13.15 13.49
CA LEU A 338 -20.79 -14.25 14.41
C LEU A 338 -19.56 -14.75 15.15
N LEU A 339 -18.38 -14.77 14.51
CA LEU A 339 -17.12 -15.14 15.16
C LEU A 339 -16.68 -14.10 16.20
N ALA A 340 -16.85 -12.81 15.90
CA ALA A 340 -16.61 -11.74 16.88
C ALA A 340 -17.55 -11.88 18.09
N ALA A 341 -18.84 -12.17 17.84
CA ALA A 341 -19.81 -12.42 18.89
C ALA A 341 -19.48 -13.70 19.70
N ALA A 342 -19.02 -14.78 19.06
CA ALA A 342 -18.61 -16.01 19.72
C ALA A 342 -17.39 -15.77 20.64
N PHE A 343 -16.40 -15.00 20.18
CA PHE A 343 -15.22 -14.65 20.97
C PHE A 343 -15.58 -14.02 22.33
N ILE A 344 -16.63 -13.20 22.40
CA ILE A 344 -17.07 -12.56 23.66
C ILE A 344 -17.38 -13.57 24.76
N TRP A 345 -17.90 -14.74 24.39
CA TRP A 345 -18.36 -15.75 25.35
C TRP A 345 -17.33 -16.82 25.67
N PHE A 346 -16.46 -17.13 24.71
CA PHE A 346 -15.40 -18.13 24.90
C PHE A 346 -14.09 -17.52 25.40
N GLY A 347 -13.79 -16.25 25.07
CA GLY A 347 -12.55 -15.56 25.45
C GLY A 347 -11.28 -16.14 24.82
N ASP A 348 -11.39 -17.11 23.91
CA ASP A 348 -10.24 -17.76 23.27
C ASP A 348 -9.76 -16.93 22.08
N ARG A 349 -8.55 -16.38 22.19
CA ARG A 349 -7.94 -15.52 21.16
C ARG A 349 -7.80 -16.21 19.80
N LYS A 350 -7.83 -17.55 19.74
CA LYS A 350 -7.82 -18.28 18.47
C LYS A 350 -9.08 -18.03 17.62
N LEU A 351 -10.20 -17.67 18.24
CA LEU A 351 -11.40 -17.25 17.50
C LEU A 351 -11.17 -15.91 16.78
N LEU A 352 -10.35 -15.01 17.35
CA LEU A 352 -9.96 -13.77 16.67
C LEU A 352 -9.04 -14.05 15.47
N PHE A 353 -8.23 -15.12 15.50
CA PHE A 353 -7.45 -15.54 14.35
C PHE A 353 -8.34 -16.05 13.21
N VAL A 354 -9.36 -16.87 13.53
CA VAL A 354 -10.34 -17.33 12.53
C VAL A 354 -11.16 -16.16 11.98
N TYR A 355 -11.60 -15.24 12.85
CA TYR A 355 -12.26 -13.99 12.47
C TYR A 355 -11.41 -13.17 11.49
N ALA A 356 -10.13 -12.92 11.82
CA ALA A 356 -9.22 -12.17 10.95
C ALA A 356 -8.94 -12.90 9.64
N GLY A 357 -8.75 -14.23 9.69
CA GLY A 357 -8.53 -15.07 8.51
C GLY A 357 -9.70 -15.00 7.52
N PHE A 358 -10.93 -15.26 7.98
CA PHE A 358 -12.11 -15.16 7.12
C PHE A 358 -12.42 -13.73 6.68
N SER A 359 -12.11 -12.72 7.50
CA SER A 359 -12.22 -11.32 7.06
C SER A 359 -11.26 -11.03 5.90
N LEU A 360 -10.03 -11.52 5.98
CA LEU A 360 -9.03 -11.33 4.93
C LEU A 360 -9.41 -12.08 3.65
N THR A 361 -9.80 -13.34 3.73
CA THR A 361 -10.20 -14.11 2.54
C THR A 361 -11.48 -13.58 1.92
N PHE A 362 -12.42 -13.07 2.72
CA PHE A 362 -13.59 -12.35 2.23
C PHE A 362 -13.19 -11.10 1.44
N VAL A 363 -12.30 -10.27 1.99
CA VAL A 363 -11.82 -9.06 1.32
C VAL A 363 -11.11 -9.38 0.02
N LEU A 364 -10.27 -10.43 0.00
CA LEU A 364 -9.60 -10.88 -1.21
C LEU A 364 -10.59 -11.39 -2.25
N ASN A 365 -11.59 -12.18 -1.84
CA ASN A 365 -12.58 -12.72 -2.75
C ASN A 365 -13.45 -11.60 -3.36
N VAL A 366 -14.20 -10.90 -2.50
CA VAL A 366 -15.13 -9.85 -2.90
C VAL A 366 -14.40 -8.67 -3.55
N GLY A 367 -13.23 -8.30 -3.02
CA GLY A 367 -12.47 -7.16 -3.55
C GLY A 367 -11.91 -7.45 -4.93
N TYR A 368 -11.45 -8.67 -5.18
CA TYR A 368 -10.98 -9.07 -6.50
C TYR A 368 -12.12 -9.09 -7.52
N VAL A 369 -13.26 -9.69 -7.18
CA VAL A 369 -14.44 -9.70 -8.05
C VAL A 369 -14.90 -8.27 -8.37
N LEU A 370 -14.91 -7.38 -7.37
CA LEU A 370 -15.29 -6.00 -7.57
C LEU A 370 -14.32 -5.26 -8.51
N VAL A 371 -13.01 -5.39 -8.30
CA VAL A 371 -12.00 -4.75 -9.16
C VAL A 371 -12.09 -5.27 -10.60
N GLN A 372 -12.29 -6.58 -10.78
CA GLN A 372 -12.44 -7.17 -12.10
C GLN A 372 -13.74 -6.71 -12.78
N SER A 373 -14.82 -6.51 -12.01
CA SER A 373 -16.08 -5.96 -12.54
C SER A 373 -15.90 -4.55 -13.10
N TRP A 374 -15.03 -3.71 -12.52
CA TRP A 374 -14.71 -2.38 -13.07
C TRP A 374 -13.96 -2.45 -14.41
N ARG A 375 -13.29 -3.57 -14.68
CA ARG A 375 -12.69 -3.89 -15.99
C ARG A 375 -13.67 -4.61 -16.93
N LYS A 376 -14.96 -4.65 -16.56
CA LYS A 376 -16.04 -5.38 -17.25
C LYS A 376 -15.81 -6.90 -17.32
N LEU A 377 -15.02 -7.45 -16.39
CA LEU A 377 -14.78 -8.88 -16.23
C LEU A 377 -15.58 -9.40 -15.04
N TYR A 378 -16.79 -9.89 -15.30
CA TYR A 378 -17.70 -10.37 -14.25
C TYR A 378 -17.51 -11.86 -13.93
N LEU A 379 -16.81 -12.61 -14.79
CA LEU A 379 -16.54 -14.04 -14.63
C LEU A 379 -15.05 -14.26 -14.38
N ILE A 380 -14.69 -14.72 -13.19
CA ILE A 380 -13.30 -15.07 -12.89
C ILE A 380 -12.94 -16.41 -13.55
N PRO A 381 -11.82 -16.50 -14.29
CA PRO A 381 -11.41 -17.74 -14.95
C PRO A 381 -11.24 -18.91 -13.99
N VAL A 382 -11.59 -20.11 -14.47
CA VAL A 382 -11.61 -21.37 -13.69
C VAL A 382 -10.24 -21.75 -13.11
N HIS A 383 -9.14 -21.27 -13.72
CA HIS A 383 -7.76 -21.52 -13.28
C HIS A 383 -7.05 -20.27 -12.73
N ASP A 384 -7.82 -19.25 -12.32
CA ASP A 384 -7.27 -18.05 -11.72
C ASP A 384 -6.48 -18.37 -10.44
N THR A 385 -5.22 -17.95 -10.38
CA THR A 385 -4.30 -18.31 -9.30
C THR A 385 -4.76 -17.77 -7.94
N LEU A 386 -5.31 -16.56 -7.90
CA LEU A 386 -5.78 -15.96 -6.65
C LEU A 386 -7.02 -16.69 -6.13
N MET A 387 -7.97 -17.00 -7.01
CA MET A 387 -9.14 -17.80 -6.68
C MET A 387 -8.74 -19.14 -6.07
N LEU A 388 -7.83 -19.88 -6.70
CA LEU A 388 -7.38 -21.18 -6.20
C LEU A 388 -6.69 -21.07 -4.84
N LEU A 389 -5.77 -20.12 -4.66
CA LEU A 389 -5.06 -19.91 -3.40
C LEU A 389 -6.01 -19.53 -2.26
N VAL A 390 -6.91 -18.58 -2.48
CA VAL A 390 -7.87 -18.13 -1.46
C VAL A 390 -8.89 -19.22 -1.14
N SER A 391 -9.32 -20.00 -2.13
CA SER A 391 -10.20 -21.16 -1.91
C SER A 391 -9.54 -22.22 -1.03
N ALA A 392 -8.27 -22.54 -1.30
CA ALA A 392 -7.48 -23.45 -0.46
C ALA A 392 -7.30 -22.89 0.98
N CYS A 393 -7.04 -21.59 1.11
CA CYS A 393 -6.97 -20.93 2.42
C CYS A 393 -8.31 -21.00 3.17
N ASN A 394 -9.45 -20.80 2.51
CA ASN A 394 -10.78 -20.91 3.11
C ASN A 394 -11.04 -22.31 3.66
N ILE A 395 -10.68 -23.36 2.92
CA ILE A 395 -10.79 -24.74 3.40
C ILE A 395 -9.89 -24.98 4.61
N GLY A 396 -8.62 -24.53 4.56
CA GLY A 396 -7.70 -24.65 5.69
C GLY A 396 -8.19 -23.93 6.96
N LEU A 397 -8.74 -22.72 6.79
CA LEU A 397 -9.36 -21.95 7.87
C LEU A 397 -10.59 -22.65 8.43
N LEU A 398 -11.43 -23.25 7.58
CA LEU A 398 -12.61 -24.00 8.01
C LEU A 398 -12.26 -25.23 8.85
N ILE A 399 -11.28 -26.02 8.39
CA ILE A 399 -10.78 -27.18 9.14
C ILE A 399 -10.26 -26.73 10.51
N TYR A 400 -9.49 -25.64 10.54
CA TYR A 400 -8.99 -25.07 11.79
C TYR A 400 -10.12 -24.56 12.70
N ALA A 401 -11.13 -23.89 12.13
CA ALA A 401 -12.28 -23.36 12.85
C ALA A 401 -13.11 -24.48 13.49
N TRP A 402 -13.39 -25.58 12.78
CA TRP A 402 -14.06 -26.75 13.32
C TRP A 402 -13.23 -27.46 14.39
N LYS A 403 -11.92 -27.63 14.17
CA LYS A 403 -11.01 -28.18 15.19
C LYS A 403 -11.03 -27.34 16.46
N LEU A 404 -11.04 -26.01 16.32
CA LEU A 404 -11.15 -25.09 17.43
C LEU A 404 -12.51 -25.21 18.13
N GLY A 405 -13.62 -25.20 17.37
CA GLY A 405 -14.97 -25.36 17.91
C GLY A 405 -15.13 -26.66 18.71
N TRP A 406 -14.60 -27.76 18.18
CA TRP A 406 -14.53 -29.04 18.87
C TRP A 406 -13.70 -28.98 20.15
N THR A 407 -12.55 -28.31 20.13
CA THR A 407 -11.69 -28.14 21.31
C THR A 407 -12.39 -27.32 22.40
N LEU A 408 -13.11 -26.27 22.01
CA LEU A 408 -13.89 -25.43 22.92
C LEU A 408 -15.07 -26.20 23.51
N ALA A 409 -15.72 -27.08 22.74
CA ALA A 409 -16.74 -27.99 23.26
C ALA A 409 -16.13 -29.02 24.22
N LYS A 410 -14.95 -29.59 23.90
CA LYS A 410 -14.25 -30.56 24.77
C LYS A 410 -13.88 -30.02 26.15
N LYS A 411 -13.43 -28.78 26.23
CA LYS A 411 -13.12 -28.13 27.51
C LYS A 411 -14.35 -27.98 28.42
N ASP A 412 -15.56 -27.93 27.85
CA ASP A 412 -16.81 -27.92 28.61
C ASP A 412 -17.19 -29.32 29.11
N PHE A 413 -16.78 -30.39 28.42
CA PHE A 413 -17.02 -31.79 28.82
C PHE A 413 -16.20 -32.20 30.05
N GLY A 414 -14.99 -31.67 30.23
CA GLY A 414 -14.08 -32.08 31.32
C GLY A 414 -14.50 -31.63 32.73
N HIS A 415 -15.47 -30.72 32.85
CA HIS A 415 -15.96 -30.23 34.14
C HIS A 415 -17.28 -30.86 34.61
N SER A 416 -17.87 -31.81 33.86
CA SER A 416 -19.06 -32.54 34.32
C SER A 416 -18.74 -33.77 35.20
N GLY A 417 -17.47 -34.00 35.57
CA GLY A 417 -17.04 -35.19 36.33
C GLY A 417 -16.59 -34.94 37.78
N ARG A 418 -16.58 -33.70 38.28
CA ARG A 418 -16.19 -33.39 39.66
C ARG A 418 -16.95 -32.18 40.19
N ALA A 419 -18.15 -32.42 40.70
CA ALA A 419 -18.86 -31.47 41.55
C ALA A 419 -19.52 -32.25 42.70
N LYS A 420 -18.72 -32.53 43.74
CA LYS A 420 -19.26 -32.65 45.11
C LYS A 420 -19.25 -31.25 45.71
N GLY A 421 -20.28 -31.00 46.51
CA GLY A 421 -20.79 -29.68 46.87
C GLY A 421 -19.81 -28.69 47.46
N THR A 422 -20.15 -27.42 47.32
CA THR A 422 -20.26 -26.45 48.42
C THR A 422 -21.01 -25.24 47.88
N GLY A 423 -21.97 -24.76 48.66
CA GLY A 423 -22.84 -23.64 48.32
C GLY A 423 -22.15 -22.28 48.45
N SER A 424 -22.88 -21.27 47.97
CA SER A 424 -22.86 -19.84 48.35
C SER A 424 -21.59 -19.29 49.01
N GLY A 425 -20.93 -18.34 48.36
CA GLY A 425 -19.91 -17.52 49.00
C GLY A 425 -19.56 -16.29 48.16
N GLU A 426 -19.66 -15.13 48.80
CA GLU A 426 -19.22 -13.82 48.34
C GLU A 426 -17.85 -13.86 47.66
N MET A 427 -17.69 -13.11 46.57
CA MET A 427 -16.41 -12.98 45.90
C MET A 427 -15.53 -11.99 46.69
N ASP A 428 -14.66 -12.59 47.48
CA ASP A 428 -13.64 -12.02 48.35
C ASP A 428 -12.87 -10.82 47.74
N LEU A 429 -12.81 -9.73 48.53
CA LEU A 429 -12.09 -8.48 48.27
C LEU A 429 -10.57 -8.67 48.10
N SER A 430 -10.05 -9.86 48.38
CA SER A 430 -8.64 -10.25 48.22
C SER A 430 -8.18 -10.36 46.75
N VAL A 431 -9.09 -10.56 45.78
CA VAL A 431 -8.72 -10.71 44.35
C VAL A 431 -8.32 -9.37 43.72
N ARG A 432 -8.84 -8.24 44.23
CA ARG A 432 -8.49 -6.90 43.72
C ARG A 432 -7.05 -6.49 44.05
N SER A 433 -6.51 -6.97 45.18
CA SER A 433 -5.13 -6.72 45.59
C SER A 433 -4.12 -7.64 44.88
N GLN A 434 -4.53 -8.86 44.50
CA GLN A 434 -3.70 -9.79 43.72
C GLN A 434 -3.63 -9.43 42.23
N VAL A 435 -4.67 -8.82 41.66
CA VAL A 435 -4.62 -8.32 40.26
C VAL A 435 -3.72 -7.08 40.14
N GLN A 436 -3.70 -6.20 41.15
CA GLN A 436 -2.68 -5.14 41.20
C GLN A 436 -1.27 -5.71 41.42
N LYS A 437 -1.05 -6.67 42.33
CA LYS A 437 0.28 -7.26 42.50
C LYS A 437 0.77 -8.06 41.28
N SER A 438 -0.12 -8.71 40.52
CA SER A 438 0.25 -9.49 39.33
C SER A 438 0.53 -8.61 38.09
N ASP A 439 -0.21 -7.51 37.90
CA ASP A 439 0.12 -6.49 36.89
C ASP A 439 1.45 -5.79 37.21
N PHE A 440 1.76 -5.59 38.50
CA PHE A 440 3.01 -4.98 38.95
C PHE A 440 4.22 -5.92 38.87
N GLN A 441 4.05 -7.22 39.13
CA GLN A 441 5.09 -8.22 38.85
C GLN A 441 5.32 -8.41 37.35
N ALA A 442 4.30 -8.23 36.50
CA ALA A 442 4.44 -8.24 35.05
C ALA A 442 5.25 -7.03 34.54
N ILE A 443 5.09 -5.84 35.15
CA ILE A 443 5.90 -4.65 34.86
C ILE A 443 7.37 -4.86 35.30
N ARG A 444 7.60 -5.51 36.45
CA ARG A 444 8.95 -5.81 36.96
C ARG A 444 9.64 -6.95 36.18
N LYS A 445 8.87 -7.90 35.62
CA LYS A 445 9.37 -8.96 34.70
C LYS A 445 9.57 -8.48 33.26
N GLN A 446 8.77 -7.51 32.79
CA GLN A 446 8.97 -6.91 31.45
C GLN A 446 10.28 -6.15 31.32
N GLY A 447 10.87 -5.69 32.43
CA GLY A 447 12.22 -5.11 32.42
C GLY A 447 13.37 -6.11 32.43
N ARG A 448 13.10 -7.43 32.46
CA ARG A 448 14.13 -8.45 32.78
C ARG A 448 14.13 -9.69 31.87
N SER A 449 13.35 -9.71 30.77
CA SER A 449 13.31 -10.87 29.83
C SER A 449 13.51 -10.50 28.35
N ASP A 450 14.41 -9.57 28.04
CA ASP A 450 14.77 -9.20 26.66
C ASP A 450 15.86 -10.11 26.08
N GLY A 451 15.67 -11.43 26.20
CA GLY A 451 16.58 -12.45 25.67
C GLY A 451 16.44 -12.74 24.17
N ASP A 452 16.33 -11.73 23.30
CA ASP A 452 16.49 -11.91 21.85
C ASP A 452 17.36 -10.78 21.29
N LEU A 453 18.63 -11.11 21.02
CA LEU A 453 19.68 -10.19 20.57
C LEU A 453 19.94 -9.03 21.54
N GLU A 454 20.26 -9.28 22.82
CA GLU A 454 20.82 -8.22 23.67
C GLU A 454 22.04 -7.59 22.97
N PRO A 455 22.16 -6.25 22.93
CA PRO A 455 23.45 -5.62 22.72
C PRO A 455 24.36 -6.13 23.84
N GLU A 456 25.58 -6.58 23.51
CA GLU A 456 26.63 -6.91 24.50
C GLU A 456 27.04 -5.70 25.39
N ASN A 457 26.27 -4.61 25.41
CA ASN A 457 26.54 -3.42 26.19
C ASN A 457 25.27 -2.61 26.52
N SER A 458 24.17 -3.24 26.91
CA SER A 458 23.07 -2.52 27.56
C SER A 458 22.95 -2.89 29.04
N GLY A 459 23.78 -2.23 29.85
CA GLY A 459 23.44 -1.95 31.25
C GLY A 459 24.26 -2.68 32.31
N THR A 460 25.55 -2.32 32.44
CA THR A 460 26.31 -2.18 33.72
C THR A 460 27.77 -1.77 33.51
N GLY A 461 28.27 -1.71 32.28
CA GLY A 461 29.58 -1.10 32.01
C GLY A 461 29.51 0.41 32.14
N LYS A 462 30.26 0.99 33.09
CA LYS A 462 30.82 2.35 32.94
C LYS A 462 31.19 2.52 31.47
N GLU A 463 30.65 3.53 30.77
CA GLU A 463 31.22 3.92 29.48
C GLU A 463 32.71 4.09 29.72
N SER A 464 33.53 3.18 29.19
CA SER A 464 34.96 3.41 29.19
C SER A 464 35.15 4.66 28.36
N LYS A 465 35.60 5.74 29.01
CA LYS A 465 36.09 6.93 28.32
C LYS A 465 37.12 6.45 27.30
N GLY A 466 36.76 6.34 26.02
CA GLY A 466 37.71 6.04 24.94
C GLY A 466 37.28 5.11 23.79
N SER A 467 36.16 4.37 23.86
CA SER A 467 35.77 3.48 22.74
C SER A 467 35.04 4.24 21.62
N ARG A 468 35.62 4.29 20.41
CA ARG A 468 35.01 4.93 19.22
C ARG A 468 33.86 4.07 18.66
N PHE A 469 32.77 4.70 18.20
CA PHE A 469 31.62 4.01 17.57
C PHE A 469 32.00 3.18 16.34
N LEU A 470 32.96 3.69 15.55
CA LEU A 470 33.61 2.99 14.44
C LEU A 470 35.06 2.69 14.82
N GLY A 471 35.43 1.41 14.80
CA GLY A 471 36.80 0.94 14.96
C GLY A 471 37.50 0.72 13.62
N LYS A 472 38.78 0.32 13.67
CA LYS A 472 39.61 0.09 12.45
C LYS A 472 38.98 -0.91 11.48
N LYS A 473 38.33 -1.98 11.98
CA LYS A 473 37.61 -2.96 11.15
C LYS A 473 36.43 -2.37 10.39
N ASP A 474 35.68 -1.45 11.03
CA ASP A 474 34.53 -0.81 10.39
C ASP A 474 34.99 0.04 9.19
N PHE A 475 36.07 0.82 9.35
CA PHE A 475 36.67 1.60 8.26
C PHE A 475 37.20 0.71 7.12
N LEU A 476 37.82 -0.43 7.45
CA LEU A 476 38.29 -1.37 6.43
C LEU A 476 37.12 -1.96 5.62
N TYR A 477 36.10 -2.50 6.29
CA TYR A 477 34.95 -3.12 5.65
C TYR A 477 34.16 -2.13 4.78
N MET A 478 33.86 -0.97 5.34
CA MET A 478 33.15 0.09 4.64
C MET A 478 33.98 0.68 3.51
N GLY A 479 35.29 0.88 3.72
CA GLY A 479 36.21 1.38 2.71
C GLY A 479 36.32 0.47 1.48
N ILE A 480 36.46 -0.85 1.70
CA ILE A 480 36.47 -1.83 0.59
C ILE A 480 35.15 -1.78 -0.19
N LEU A 481 34.00 -1.81 0.50
CA LEU A 481 32.70 -1.76 -0.18
C LEU A 481 32.50 -0.46 -0.96
N ILE A 482 32.87 0.68 -0.38
CA ILE A 482 32.78 1.98 -1.06
C ILE A 482 33.67 2.00 -2.29
N VAL A 483 34.93 1.60 -2.19
CA VAL A 483 35.87 1.63 -3.33
C VAL A 483 35.37 0.73 -4.46
N VAL A 484 35.01 -0.52 -4.14
CA VAL A 484 34.53 -1.49 -5.14
C VAL A 484 33.25 -0.97 -5.79
N TYR A 485 32.27 -0.54 -5.01
CA TYR A 485 31.00 -0.07 -5.56
C TYR A 485 31.15 1.23 -6.34
N THR A 486 31.95 2.20 -5.88
CA THR A 486 32.19 3.44 -6.61
C THR A 486 32.80 3.17 -7.98
N ILE A 487 33.77 2.26 -8.06
CA ILE A 487 34.35 1.85 -9.36
C ILE A 487 33.24 1.29 -10.26
N ILE A 488 32.45 0.33 -9.76
CA ILE A 488 31.38 -0.31 -10.54
C ILE A 488 30.30 0.71 -10.96
N ALA A 489 29.92 1.62 -10.07
CA ALA A 489 28.89 2.64 -10.32
C ALA A 489 29.34 3.70 -11.33
N CYS A 490 30.62 4.04 -11.35
CA CYS A 490 31.18 5.05 -12.26
C CYS A 490 31.59 4.50 -13.63
N ILE A 491 31.77 3.18 -13.80
CA ILE A 491 32.02 2.58 -15.12
C ILE A 491 30.87 2.95 -16.05
N ASN A 492 31.19 3.51 -17.22
CA ASN A 492 30.21 3.87 -18.25
C ASN A 492 29.03 4.70 -17.70
N LEU A 493 29.28 5.62 -16.77
CA LEU A 493 28.20 6.43 -16.20
C LEU A 493 27.59 7.39 -17.23
N GLY A 494 28.43 7.92 -18.12
CA GLY A 494 28.05 8.85 -19.18
C GLY A 494 29.29 9.46 -19.82
N SER A 495 29.16 9.98 -21.04
CA SER A 495 30.21 10.78 -21.68
C SER A 495 30.47 12.05 -20.86
N ALA A 496 31.75 12.40 -20.71
CA ALA A 496 32.19 13.68 -20.14
C ALA A 496 32.22 14.82 -21.18
N LYS A 497 31.69 14.56 -22.38
CA LYS A 497 31.61 15.49 -23.50
C LYS A 497 30.24 15.40 -24.15
N ALA A 498 29.71 16.55 -24.51
CA ALA A 498 28.53 16.74 -25.34
C ALA A 498 28.69 18.09 -26.06
N PRO A 499 28.06 18.29 -27.23
CA PRO A 499 28.08 19.59 -27.89
C PRO A 499 27.51 20.71 -27.02
N GLU A 500 28.18 21.86 -27.00
CA GLU A 500 27.87 23.04 -26.18
C GLU A 500 27.55 24.29 -27.02
N THR A 501 28.14 24.42 -28.21
CA THR A 501 27.78 25.49 -29.16
C THR A 501 26.43 25.19 -29.81
N TYR A 502 25.72 26.23 -30.27
CA TYR A 502 24.42 26.03 -30.90
C TYR A 502 24.07 27.08 -31.94
N TRP A 503 23.24 26.66 -32.89
CA TRP A 503 22.44 27.50 -33.76
C TRP A 503 21.03 27.61 -33.19
N GLN A 504 20.51 28.84 -33.14
CA GLN A 504 19.15 29.13 -32.70
C GLN A 504 18.44 29.91 -33.81
N PRO A 505 17.54 29.27 -34.57
CA PRO A 505 16.86 29.96 -35.66
C PRO A 505 15.90 31.02 -35.13
N SER A 506 15.96 32.18 -35.78
CA SER A 506 15.24 33.40 -35.41
C SER A 506 13.93 33.57 -36.19
N GLU A 507 13.86 33.03 -37.41
CA GLU A 507 12.73 33.19 -38.31
C GLU A 507 12.32 31.90 -39.05
N TYR A 508 11.09 31.87 -39.54
CA TYR A 508 10.59 30.78 -40.38
C TYR A 508 11.35 30.76 -41.71
N GLN A 509 11.75 29.56 -42.17
CA GLN A 509 12.56 29.34 -43.37
C GLN A 509 14.02 29.82 -43.31
N GLU A 510 14.51 30.27 -42.15
CA GLU A 510 15.96 30.41 -41.92
C GLU A 510 16.61 29.05 -42.20
N ASN A 511 17.66 29.05 -43.02
CA ASN A 511 18.29 27.80 -43.46
C ASN A 511 19.81 27.84 -43.49
N VAL A 512 20.41 26.68 -43.26
CA VAL A 512 21.85 26.42 -43.27
C VAL A 512 22.15 25.45 -44.39
N VAL A 513 22.95 25.88 -45.37
CA VAL A 513 23.39 25.07 -46.51
C VAL A 513 24.83 24.63 -46.31
N VAL A 514 25.06 23.32 -46.41
CA VAL A 514 26.33 22.66 -46.18
C VAL A 514 26.86 22.09 -47.50
N ASP A 515 28.12 22.36 -47.85
CA ASP A 515 28.83 21.69 -48.95
C ASP A 515 29.80 20.64 -48.40
N LEU A 516 29.66 19.38 -48.84
CA LEU A 516 30.55 18.26 -48.50
C LEU A 516 31.78 18.19 -49.42
N GLY A 517 31.90 19.10 -50.39
CA GLY A 517 33.00 19.24 -51.35
C GLY A 517 32.92 18.29 -52.55
N SER A 518 32.25 17.16 -52.41
CA SER A 518 31.98 16.18 -53.47
C SER A 518 30.70 15.41 -53.17
N THR A 519 30.11 14.74 -54.16
CA THR A 519 28.94 13.89 -53.94
C THR A 519 29.29 12.70 -53.04
N GLN A 520 28.63 12.61 -51.89
CA GLN A 520 28.81 11.57 -50.88
C GLN A 520 27.54 10.72 -50.75
N SER A 521 27.68 9.47 -50.30
CA SER A 521 26.54 8.68 -49.80
C SER A 521 26.27 9.08 -48.36
N ILE A 522 25.04 9.54 -48.07
CA ILE A 522 24.59 9.91 -46.73
C ILE A 522 23.57 8.87 -46.30
N ASP A 523 23.96 8.05 -45.34
CA ASP A 523 23.14 6.93 -44.86
C ASP A 523 22.55 7.23 -43.48
N ARG A 524 23.18 8.14 -42.72
CA ARG A 524 22.71 8.58 -41.41
C ARG A 524 23.05 10.05 -41.18
N ILE A 525 22.13 10.75 -40.52
CA ILE A 525 22.34 12.09 -39.97
C ILE A 525 22.01 12.04 -38.49
N ASN A 526 22.93 12.50 -37.65
CA ASN A 526 22.71 12.64 -36.22
C ASN A 526 22.70 14.12 -35.84
N SER A 527 21.64 14.56 -35.16
CA SER A 527 21.46 15.94 -34.68
C SER A 527 21.31 15.97 -33.16
N PHE A 528 22.12 16.77 -32.47
CA PHE A 528 22.05 16.95 -31.02
C PHE A 528 21.12 18.10 -30.66
N ALA A 529 19.98 17.79 -30.05
CA ALA A 529 18.99 18.76 -29.64
C ALA A 529 19.37 19.44 -28.32
N GLY A 530 19.19 20.77 -28.26
CA GLY A 530 19.32 21.58 -27.04
C GLY A 530 17.98 21.74 -26.30
N ASP A 531 17.83 22.85 -25.58
CA ASP A 531 16.56 23.24 -24.95
C ASP A 531 15.60 23.93 -25.93
N GLY A 532 14.32 23.97 -25.56
CA GLY A 532 13.24 24.53 -26.37
C GLY A 532 12.49 23.50 -27.21
N GLU A 533 11.56 23.97 -28.04
CA GLU A 533 10.74 23.14 -28.91
C GLU A 533 10.57 23.77 -30.29
N GLY A 534 10.72 22.97 -31.34
CA GLY A 534 10.64 23.44 -32.72
C GLY A 534 10.68 22.32 -33.76
N LYS A 535 10.76 22.71 -35.02
CA LYS A 535 10.75 21.80 -36.17
C LYS A 535 11.71 22.29 -37.24
N TYR A 536 12.41 21.36 -37.86
CA TYR A 536 13.29 21.63 -39.00
C TYR A 536 13.31 20.45 -39.95
N SER A 537 13.71 20.68 -41.20
CA SER A 537 13.76 19.65 -42.24
C SER A 537 15.13 19.60 -42.92
N TYR A 538 15.56 18.39 -43.28
CA TYR A 538 16.74 18.17 -44.13
C TYR A 538 16.32 18.06 -45.60
N TRP A 539 17.05 18.74 -46.47
CA TRP A 539 16.90 18.74 -47.92
C TRP A 539 18.24 18.42 -48.59
N PHE A 540 18.22 17.75 -49.73
CA PHE A 540 19.43 17.23 -50.38
C PHE A 540 19.55 17.74 -51.81
N SER A 541 20.79 17.84 -52.29
CA SER A 541 21.09 18.24 -53.66
C SER A 541 22.47 17.76 -54.10
N GLU A 542 22.62 17.35 -55.36
CA GLU A 542 23.94 17.06 -55.96
C GLU A 542 24.59 18.32 -56.60
N ASP A 543 23.78 19.28 -57.06
CA ASP A 543 24.24 20.45 -57.81
C ASP A 543 24.10 21.80 -57.07
N GLY A 544 23.36 21.82 -55.96
CA GLY A 544 23.06 23.01 -55.15
C GLY A 544 21.90 23.86 -55.67
N ILE A 545 21.28 23.46 -56.80
CA ILE A 545 20.20 24.18 -57.48
C ILE A 545 18.88 23.42 -57.30
N VAL A 546 18.86 22.12 -57.57
CA VAL A 546 17.67 21.26 -57.42
C VAL A 546 17.70 20.62 -56.04
N TRP A 547 16.67 20.90 -55.24
CA TRP A 547 16.55 20.39 -53.88
C TRP A 547 15.38 19.39 -53.79
N ASP A 548 15.66 18.17 -53.34
CA ASP A 548 14.68 17.10 -53.20
C ASP A 548 14.89 16.33 -51.87
N HIS A 549 14.06 15.30 -51.66
CA HIS A 549 14.13 14.39 -50.52
C HIS A 549 14.02 15.05 -49.13
N GLU A 550 12.95 15.81 -48.89
CA GLU A 550 12.65 16.40 -47.58
C GLU A 550 12.49 15.34 -46.48
N ILE A 551 13.21 15.53 -45.36
CA ILE A 551 13.05 14.74 -44.14
C ILE A 551 12.78 15.67 -42.95
N PRO A 552 11.54 15.73 -42.45
CA PRO A 552 11.20 16.54 -41.29
C PRO A 552 11.70 15.92 -39.99
N VAL A 553 12.15 16.77 -39.07
CA VAL A 553 12.60 16.41 -37.73
C VAL A 553 11.91 17.29 -36.69
N GLU A 554 11.25 16.65 -35.73
CA GLU A 554 10.67 17.32 -34.58
C GLU A 554 11.66 17.33 -33.42
N SER A 555 11.96 18.53 -32.92
CA SER A 555 12.66 18.78 -31.66
C SER A 555 11.60 19.13 -30.61
N ASP A 556 11.09 18.11 -29.93
CA ASP A 556 10.05 18.24 -28.92
C ASP A 556 10.62 18.02 -27.50
N TYR A 557 9.75 18.11 -26.49
CA TYR A 557 10.12 17.90 -25.08
C TYR A 557 10.71 16.51 -24.77
N THR A 558 10.55 15.51 -25.66
CA THR A 558 11.13 14.17 -25.49
C THR A 558 12.56 14.06 -26.00
N LYS A 559 13.04 15.06 -26.75
CA LYS A 559 14.36 15.08 -27.39
C LYS A 559 15.15 16.33 -26.97
N VAL A 560 15.61 16.33 -25.72
CA VAL A 560 16.34 17.45 -25.12
C VAL A 560 17.68 16.96 -24.58
N PHE A 561 18.78 17.60 -24.98
CA PHE A 561 20.16 17.17 -24.69
C PHE A 561 20.42 15.70 -25.08
N THR A 562 20.01 15.34 -26.29
CA THR A 562 20.14 13.98 -26.83
C THR A 562 20.30 13.99 -28.34
N TRP A 563 20.90 12.93 -28.89
CA TRP A 563 21.07 12.76 -30.33
C TRP A 563 19.82 12.15 -30.96
N ALA A 564 19.25 12.83 -31.95
CA ALA A 564 18.24 12.29 -32.85
C ALA A 564 18.90 11.82 -34.14
N SER A 565 18.59 10.61 -34.61
CA SER A 565 19.12 10.07 -35.87
C SER A 565 18.03 9.88 -36.91
N VAL A 566 18.33 10.27 -38.15
CA VAL A 566 17.54 9.94 -39.35
C VAL A 566 18.40 9.15 -40.34
N GLN A 567 17.78 8.31 -41.16
CA GLN A 567 18.46 7.45 -42.15
C GLN A 567 17.97 7.78 -43.56
N PRO A 568 18.50 8.83 -44.21
CA PRO A 568 18.05 9.27 -45.52
C PRO A 568 18.35 8.25 -46.63
N ASN A 569 19.53 7.60 -46.59
CA ASN A 569 20.02 6.69 -47.65
C ASN A 569 20.01 7.35 -49.04
N VAL A 570 20.60 8.54 -49.16
CA VAL A 570 20.63 9.36 -50.38
C VAL A 570 22.07 9.68 -50.80
N LYS A 571 22.25 10.06 -52.07
CA LYS A 571 23.50 10.68 -52.54
C LYS A 571 23.32 12.18 -52.64
N ALA A 572 24.24 12.94 -52.04
CA ALA A 572 24.18 14.39 -52.05
C ALA A 572 25.58 14.99 -51.92
N ARG A 573 25.79 16.15 -52.53
CA ARG A 573 26.94 17.01 -52.24
C ARG A 573 26.55 18.10 -51.25
N TYR A 574 25.34 18.63 -51.38
CA TYR A 574 24.81 19.69 -50.55
C TYR A 574 23.67 19.19 -49.67
N VAL A 575 23.68 19.61 -48.40
CA VAL A 575 22.58 19.37 -47.46
C VAL A 575 22.09 20.71 -46.94
N LYS A 576 20.78 20.91 -46.92
CA LYS A 576 20.14 22.13 -46.42
C LYS A 576 19.27 21.79 -45.22
N ILE A 577 19.44 22.54 -44.14
CA ILE A 577 18.65 22.45 -42.92
C ILE A 577 17.71 23.65 -42.91
N VAL A 578 16.39 23.43 -42.94
CA VAL A 578 15.38 24.49 -43.04
C VAL A 578 14.55 24.55 -41.77
N THR A 579 14.36 25.75 -41.22
CA THR A 579 13.51 25.95 -40.04
C THR A 579 12.03 25.97 -40.41
N ASP A 580 11.27 25.02 -39.86
CA ASP A 580 9.82 24.93 -40.03
C ASP A 580 9.06 25.56 -38.86
N LYS A 581 9.66 25.54 -37.65
CA LYS A 581 9.14 26.21 -36.44
C LYS A 581 10.30 26.60 -35.52
N THR A 582 10.41 27.88 -35.18
CA THR A 582 11.42 28.44 -34.26
C THR A 582 11.12 28.08 -32.80
N GLY A 583 12.06 28.39 -31.89
CA GLY A 583 11.89 28.19 -30.44
C GLY A 583 12.73 27.05 -29.84
N PHE A 584 13.72 26.55 -30.57
CA PHE A 584 14.65 25.49 -30.15
C PHE A 584 16.10 25.91 -30.38
N ARG A 585 17.02 25.25 -29.69
CA ARG A 585 18.46 25.29 -29.98
C ARG A 585 18.91 23.96 -30.57
N LEU A 586 19.67 24.02 -31.65
CA LEU A 586 20.30 22.84 -32.24
C LEU A 586 21.81 22.99 -32.07
N HIS A 587 22.43 22.03 -31.39
CA HIS A 587 23.83 22.16 -31.03
C HIS A 587 24.75 21.64 -32.12
N GLU A 588 24.52 20.43 -32.64
CA GLU A 588 25.45 19.81 -33.59
C GLU A 588 24.69 18.90 -34.59
N VAL A 589 25.19 18.80 -35.82
CA VAL A 589 24.69 17.92 -36.87
C VAL A 589 25.84 17.20 -37.56
N ALA A 590 25.84 15.87 -37.56
CA ALA A 590 26.87 15.06 -38.20
C ALA A 590 26.29 14.14 -39.28
N PHE A 591 26.95 14.09 -40.43
CA PHE A 591 26.60 13.24 -41.56
C PHE A 591 27.51 12.02 -41.62
N PHE A 592 26.95 10.83 -41.85
CA PHE A 592 27.72 9.58 -41.90
C PHE A 592 27.42 8.77 -43.15
N ASN A 593 28.42 8.00 -43.57
CA ASN A 593 28.29 6.95 -44.57
C ASN A 593 28.45 5.56 -43.90
N HIS A 594 27.97 4.50 -44.54
CA HIS A 594 28.08 3.13 -44.03
C HIS A 594 29.53 2.61 -43.91
N GLN A 595 30.50 3.33 -44.48
CA GLN A 595 31.89 2.91 -44.56
C GLN A 595 32.75 3.43 -43.38
N SER A 596 32.24 4.38 -42.60
CA SER A 596 33.00 5.09 -41.57
C SER A 596 32.13 5.45 -40.36
N GLU A 597 32.63 5.15 -39.16
CA GLU A 597 32.06 5.66 -37.90
C GLU A 597 32.41 7.13 -37.64
N LYS A 598 33.29 7.73 -38.46
CA LYS A 598 33.61 9.16 -38.40
C LYS A 598 32.67 9.97 -39.30
N PRO A 599 32.25 11.17 -38.87
CA PRO A 599 31.46 12.07 -39.70
C PRO A 599 32.17 12.45 -41.01
N LEU A 600 31.38 12.71 -42.04
CA LEU A 600 31.85 13.26 -43.31
C LEU A 600 32.39 14.69 -43.11
N PRO A 601 33.51 15.05 -43.76
CA PRO A 601 34.06 16.39 -43.63
C PRO A 601 33.15 17.43 -44.30
N VAL A 602 32.92 18.55 -43.60
CA VAL A 602 32.20 19.71 -44.12
C VAL A 602 33.20 20.69 -44.74
N LEU A 603 33.03 21.02 -46.02
CA LEU A 603 33.92 21.95 -46.74
C LEU A 603 33.55 23.41 -46.47
N SER A 604 32.25 23.74 -46.54
CA SER A 604 31.76 25.10 -46.27
C SER A 604 30.32 25.09 -45.77
N VAL A 605 29.95 26.12 -45.02
CA VAL A 605 28.62 26.33 -44.44
C VAL A 605 28.17 27.74 -44.77
N ASN A 606 26.99 27.88 -45.36
CA ASN A 606 26.37 29.15 -45.69
C ASN A 606 25.00 29.25 -45.01
N THR A 607 24.79 30.24 -44.16
CA THR A 607 23.48 30.54 -43.56
C THR A 607 22.76 31.59 -44.38
N SER A 608 21.46 31.40 -44.63
CA SER A 608 20.58 32.41 -45.23
C SER A 608 19.35 32.66 -44.35
N GLY A 609 19.04 33.93 -44.11
CA GLY A 609 18.14 34.38 -43.05
C GLY A 609 18.88 34.70 -41.74
N GLY A 610 18.28 35.54 -40.88
CA GLY A 610 18.82 35.95 -39.58
C GLY A 610 19.20 37.43 -39.42
N ASP A 611 19.29 37.90 -38.18
CA ASP A 611 19.60 39.30 -37.83
C ASP A 611 21.08 39.66 -38.08
N PRO A 612 21.39 40.54 -39.06
CA PRO A 612 22.77 40.95 -39.37
C PRO A 612 23.44 41.78 -38.26
N SER A 613 22.71 42.18 -37.20
CA SER A 613 23.23 42.92 -36.05
C SER A 613 23.68 42.02 -34.89
N SER A 614 23.41 40.71 -34.95
CA SER A 614 24.00 39.74 -34.04
C SER A 614 25.50 39.61 -34.34
N ALA A 615 26.36 39.79 -33.32
CA ALA A 615 27.81 39.91 -33.48
C ALA A 615 28.53 38.61 -33.93
N GLU A 616 27.80 37.61 -34.43
CA GLU A 616 28.27 36.25 -34.66
C GLU A 616 28.08 35.89 -36.14
N GLY A 617 28.99 36.37 -36.97
CA GLY A 617 29.06 36.00 -38.38
C GLY A 617 29.08 34.48 -38.57
N ASN A 618 28.13 33.97 -39.34
CA ASN A 618 27.92 32.55 -39.68
C ASN A 618 27.53 31.64 -38.48
N ALA A 619 26.49 32.01 -37.73
CA ALA A 619 25.93 31.21 -36.64
C ALA A 619 25.60 29.74 -37.01
N GLY A 620 25.31 29.44 -38.29
CA GLY A 620 25.08 28.06 -38.75
C GLY A 620 26.34 27.18 -38.76
N TYR A 621 27.55 27.75 -38.77
CA TYR A 621 28.80 26.98 -38.64
C TYR A 621 28.89 26.24 -37.31
N ARG A 622 28.23 26.74 -36.25
CA ARG A 622 28.16 26.10 -34.94
C ARG A 622 27.47 24.74 -34.91
N LEU A 623 26.78 24.37 -36.00
CA LEU A 623 26.23 23.02 -36.13
C LEU A 623 27.31 21.98 -36.47
N PHE A 624 28.54 22.41 -36.77
CA PHE A 624 29.60 21.57 -37.35
C PHE A 624 30.97 21.78 -36.71
N ASP A 625 31.07 22.55 -35.61
CA ASP A 625 32.36 22.86 -34.97
C ASP A 625 32.78 21.83 -33.91
N GLU A 626 31.87 20.93 -33.50
CA GLU A 626 32.14 19.87 -32.52
C GLU A 626 31.93 18.45 -33.05
N GLN A 627 32.06 18.24 -34.37
CA GLN A 627 31.92 16.94 -35.06
C GLN A 627 32.66 15.76 -34.41
N LYS A 628 33.78 16.01 -33.72
CA LYS A 628 34.56 14.98 -32.99
C LYS A 628 33.76 14.29 -31.88
N ASP A 629 32.71 14.93 -31.37
CA ASP A 629 31.87 14.46 -30.27
C ASP A 629 30.58 13.78 -30.77
N ALA A 630 30.33 13.77 -32.09
CA ALA A 630 29.20 13.11 -32.71
C ALA A 630 29.41 11.58 -32.81
N PRO A 631 28.60 10.76 -32.12
CA PRO A 631 28.68 9.31 -32.23
C PRO A 631 28.01 8.85 -33.53
N TYR A 632 28.51 7.79 -34.17
CA TYR A 632 27.78 7.12 -35.27
C TYR A 632 26.47 6.50 -34.77
N GLU A 633 26.54 5.75 -33.66
CA GLU A 633 25.38 5.17 -32.96
C GLU A 633 25.25 5.78 -31.56
N PRO A 634 24.29 6.71 -31.36
CA PRO A 634 24.02 7.25 -30.03
C PRO A 634 23.57 6.15 -29.06
N THR A 635 24.12 6.20 -27.84
CA THR A 635 23.75 5.28 -26.76
C THR A 635 23.34 6.05 -25.50
N TYR A 636 23.02 5.31 -24.41
CA TYR A 636 22.80 5.87 -23.08
C TYR A 636 23.98 6.74 -22.58
N LEU A 637 25.17 6.60 -23.18
CA LEU A 637 26.35 7.41 -22.84
C LEU A 637 26.31 8.81 -23.43
N ASN A 638 25.46 9.10 -24.42
CA ASN A 638 25.59 10.29 -25.26
C ASN A 638 24.42 11.28 -25.13
N GLY A 639 23.42 10.99 -24.31
CA GLY A 639 22.25 11.86 -24.15
C GLY A 639 21.36 11.45 -23.00
N THR A 640 20.34 12.27 -22.77
CA THR A 640 19.27 11.99 -21.81
C THR A 640 18.38 10.84 -22.28
N TYR A 641 17.78 10.14 -21.32
CA TYR A 641 16.73 9.15 -21.52
C TYR A 641 15.87 9.05 -20.26
N PHE A 642 14.67 8.46 -20.37
CA PHE A 642 13.72 8.36 -19.26
C PHE A 642 13.51 9.73 -18.59
N ASP A 643 13.33 9.79 -17.28
CA ASP A 643 13.10 11.03 -16.53
C ASP A 643 14.31 12.00 -16.49
N GLU A 644 15.45 11.67 -17.11
CA GLU A 644 16.55 12.63 -17.28
C GLU A 644 16.15 13.79 -18.20
N ILE A 645 15.26 13.54 -19.17
CA ILE A 645 14.72 14.57 -20.08
C ILE A 645 14.04 15.72 -19.32
N TYR A 646 13.54 15.44 -18.10
CA TYR A 646 12.89 16.43 -17.25
C TYR A 646 13.87 17.02 -16.23
N HIS A 647 14.54 16.17 -15.45
CA HIS A 647 15.33 16.63 -14.31
C HIS A 647 16.68 17.23 -14.69
N ALA A 648 17.39 16.67 -15.69
CA ALA A 648 18.65 17.23 -16.16
C ALA A 648 18.40 18.54 -16.91
N ARG A 649 17.34 18.59 -17.74
CA ARG A 649 16.85 19.81 -18.38
C ARG A 649 16.57 20.91 -17.35
N THR A 650 15.75 20.62 -16.34
CA THR A 650 15.40 21.64 -15.34
C THR A 650 16.59 22.07 -14.48
N ALA A 651 17.55 21.17 -14.25
CA ALA A 651 18.80 21.53 -13.59
C ALA A 651 19.63 22.50 -14.43
N TYR A 652 19.70 22.29 -15.76
CA TYR A 652 20.30 23.24 -16.69
C TYR A 652 19.55 24.59 -16.69
N GLU A 653 18.22 24.56 -16.73
CA GLU A 653 17.37 25.76 -16.72
C GLU A 653 17.57 26.59 -15.44
N HIS A 654 17.65 25.94 -14.27
CA HIS A 654 17.97 26.60 -13.00
C HIS A 654 19.34 27.31 -13.01
N LEU A 655 20.36 26.72 -13.66
CA LEU A 655 21.69 27.33 -13.75
C LEU A 655 21.70 28.57 -14.64
N HIS A 656 20.86 28.58 -15.68
CA HIS A 656 20.82 29.62 -16.70
C HIS A 656 19.68 30.63 -16.48
N GLN A 657 18.97 30.53 -15.35
CA GLN A 657 17.82 31.38 -15.01
C GLN A 657 16.71 31.34 -16.08
N ILE A 658 16.49 30.14 -16.63
CA ILE A 658 15.43 29.85 -17.60
C ILE A 658 14.21 29.29 -16.84
N GLU A 659 13.02 29.57 -17.34
CA GLU A 659 11.77 29.03 -16.79
C GLU A 659 11.83 27.49 -16.73
N PRO A 660 11.65 26.87 -15.55
CA PRO A 660 11.80 25.43 -15.40
C PRO A 660 10.66 24.66 -16.05
N TYR A 661 10.99 23.74 -16.97
CA TYR A 661 10.01 22.87 -17.61
C TYR A 661 9.38 21.87 -16.62
N GLU A 662 10.19 21.21 -15.80
CA GLU A 662 9.68 20.25 -14.81
C GLU A 662 9.34 20.98 -13.50
N SER A 663 8.04 21.00 -13.22
CA SER A 663 7.42 21.81 -12.18
C SER A 663 6.71 20.98 -11.09
N THR A 664 6.63 19.68 -11.28
CA THR A 664 5.82 18.76 -10.48
C THR A 664 6.54 18.27 -9.22
N HIS A 665 7.80 18.68 -9.01
CA HIS A 665 8.60 18.32 -7.85
C HIS A 665 9.34 19.51 -7.23
N PRO A 666 9.58 19.45 -5.90
CA PRO A 666 10.40 20.42 -5.20
C PRO A 666 11.82 20.55 -5.81
N PRO A 667 12.42 21.74 -5.81
CA PRO A 667 13.60 22.03 -6.63
C PRO A 667 14.92 21.46 -6.10
N LEU A 668 15.07 21.15 -4.81
CA LEU A 668 16.39 20.83 -4.23
C LEU A 668 17.05 19.61 -4.88
N GLY A 669 16.27 18.60 -5.29
CA GLY A 669 16.80 17.44 -6.00
C GLY A 669 17.46 17.84 -7.33
N LYS A 670 16.83 18.75 -8.07
CA LYS A 670 17.33 19.29 -9.33
C LYS A 670 18.53 20.23 -9.12
N ILE A 671 18.59 20.93 -7.98
CA ILE A 671 19.76 21.75 -7.60
C ILE A 671 20.99 20.87 -7.34
N PHE A 672 20.85 19.67 -6.77
CA PHE A 672 21.97 18.74 -6.66
C PHE A 672 22.48 18.28 -8.04
N ILE A 673 21.58 18.04 -9.00
CA ILE A 673 21.94 17.73 -10.39
C ILE A 673 22.64 18.94 -11.02
N SER A 674 22.15 20.16 -10.76
CA SER A 674 22.74 21.42 -11.23
C SER A 674 24.19 21.58 -10.77
N ALA A 675 24.50 21.19 -9.53
CA ALA A 675 25.88 21.21 -9.04
C ALA A 675 26.82 20.29 -9.82
N GLY A 676 26.31 19.15 -10.32
CA GLY A 676 27.06 18.25 -11.19
C GLY A 676 27.30 18.84 -12.57
N ILE A 677 26.26 19.41 -13.18
CA ILE A 677 26.34 20.11 -14.47
C ILE A 677 27.33 21.29 -14.38
N TRP A 678 27.28 22.07 -13.29
CA TRP A 678 28.19 23.19 -13.07
C TRP A 678 29.67 22.76 -12.95
N LEU A 679 29.94 21.58 -12.36
CA LEU A 679 31.30 21.08 -12.18
C LEU A 679 31.89 20.39 -13.42
N PHE A 680 31.05 19.70 -14.20
CA PHE A 680 31.52 18.79 -15.25
C PHE A 680 30.98 19.12 -16.64
N GLY A 681 30.13 20.14 -16.79
CA GLY A 681 29.49 20.53 -18.06
C GLY A 681 28.10 19.90 -18.25
N MET A 682 27.35 20.40 -19.24
CA MET A 682 26.03 19.87 -19.61
C MET A 682 26.18 18.60 -20.45
N ASN A 683 26.65 17.53 -19.80
CA ASN A 683 26.86 16.21 -20.41
C ASN A 683 26.41 15.07 -19.49
N PRO A 684 26.26 13.84 -20.03
CA PRO A 684 25.81 12.67 -19.28
C PRO A 684 26.54 12.38 -17.97
N LEU A 685 27.87 12.60 -17.91
CA LEU A 685 28.60 12.48 -16.66
C LEU A 685 28.16 13.55 -15.65
N GLY A 686 28.09 14.81 -16.08
CA GLY A 686 27.77 15.95 -15.22
C GLY A 686 26.42 15.85 -14.53
N TRP A 687 25.35 15.46 -15.23
CA TRP A 687 24.04 15.33 -14.59
C TRP A 687 23.86 14.05 -13.76
N ARG A 688 24.63 12.97 -14.02
CA ARG A 688 24.51 11.68 -13.29
C ARG A 688 25.38 11.57 -12.04
N ILE A 689 26.57 12.19 -12.05
CA ILE A 689 27.61 11.93 -11.04
C ILE A 689 27.18 12.25 -9.60
N VAL A 690 26.47 13.36 -9.38
CA VAL A 690 26.06 13.74 -8.01
C VAL A 690 25.06 12.73 -7.45
N GLY A 691 24.09 12.29 -8.24
CA GLY A 691 23.16 11.23 -7.85
C GLY A 691 23.89 9.93 -7.51
N THR A 692 24.87 9.55 -8.33
CA THR A 692 25.69 8.35 -8.11
C THR A 692 26.49 8.43 -6.81
N LEU A 693 27.09 9.57 -6.49
CA LEU A 693 27.81 9.78 -5.24
C LEU A 693 26.91 9.72 -4.01
N PHE A 694 25.66 10.20 -4.09
CA PHE A 694 24.67 9.99 -3.05
C PHE A 694 24.31 8.51 -2.90
N GLY A 695 24.19 7.78 -4.01
CA GLY A 695 24.04 6.33 -4.04
C GLY A 695 25.19 5.60 -3.33
N VAL A 696 26.43 5.98 -3.60
CA VAL A 696 27.63 5.51 -2.88
C VAL A 696 27.53 5.86 -1.39
N GLY A 697 27.11 7.08 -1.05
CA GLY A 697 26.92 7.55 0.32
C GLY A 697 25.87 6.78 1.12
N MET A 698 24.92 6.12 0.47
CA MET A 698 23.95 5.24 1.16
C MET A 698 24.62 4.00 1.76
N ILE A 699 25.75 3.54 1.23
CA ILE A 699 26.49 2.35 1.71
C ILE A 699 27.05 2.55 3.14
N PRO A 700 27.86 3.59 3.42
CA PRO A 700 28.34 3.85 4.78
C PRO A 700 27.18 4.15 5.73
N LEU A 701 26.09 4.77 5.25
CA LEU A 701 24.91 5.01 6.05
C LEU A 701 24.19 3.71 6.42
N MET A 702 24.01 2.80 5.47
CA MET A 702 23.45 1.46 5.70
C MET A 702 24.30 0.67 6.70
N TYR A 703 25.62 0.70 6.52
CA TYR A 703 26.58 0.09 7.45
C TYR A 703 26.45 0.68 8.85
N ALA A 704 26.43 2.01 8.98
CA ALA A 704 26.29 2.70 10.25
C ALA A 704 24.96 2.38 10.94
N PHE A 705 23.87 2.27 10.17
CA PHE A 705 22.56 1.87 10.70
C PHE A 705 22.59 0.43 11.21
N GLY A 706 23.12 -0.51 10.42
CA GLY A 706 23.35 -1.90 10.83
C GLY A 706 24.23 -2.00 12.07
N LYS A 707 25.33 -1.26 12.14
CA LYS A 707 26.23 -1.19 13.30
C LYS A 707 25.50 -0.72 14.55
N ARG A 708 24.64 0.30 14.43
CA ARG A 708 23.86 0.81 15.56
C ARG A 708 22.78 -0.16 16.01
N LEU A 709 22.18 -0.93 15.10
CA LEU A 709 21.14 -1.93 15.41
C LEU A 709 21.70 -3.22 16.02
N PHE A 710 22.86 -3.67 15.53
CA PHE A 710 23.41 -5.00 15.82
C PHE A 710 24.68 -5.01 16.66
N GLY A 711 25.35 -3.86 16.84
CA GLY A 711 26.51 -3.66 17.71
C GLY A 711 27.86 -4.19 17.19
N ARG A 712 27.86 -5.16 16.27
CA ARG A 712 29.09 -5.79 15.75
C ARG A 712 29.37 -5.42 14.28
N SER A 713 30.65 -5.29 13.94
CA SER A 713 31.13 -4.89 12.60
C SER A 713 30.77 -5.91 11.52
N GLU A 714 30.81 -7.20 11.87
CA GLU A 714 30.47 -8.31 10.98
C GLU A 714 28.97 -8.35 10.69
N TYR A 715 28.14 -7.91 11.63
CA TYR A 715 26.69 -7.83 11.47
C TYR A 715 26.27 -6.59 10.68
N ALA A 716 27.01 -5.48 10.81
CA ALA A 716 26.82 -4.29 10.01
C ALA A 716 27.15 -4.51 8.52
N LEU A 717 28.05 -5.45 8.22
CA LEU A 717 28.41 -5.81 6.86
C LEU A 717 27.26 -6.46 6.08
N ILE A 718 26.42 -7.27 6.74
CA ILE A 718 25.31 -8.00 6.10
C ILE A 718 24.34 -7.05 5.37
N PRO A 719 23.70 -6.06 6.03
CA PRO A 719 22.81 -5.13 5.34
C PRO A 719 23.56 -4.25 4.32
N ALA A 720 24.82 -3.87 4.60
CA ALA A 720 25.59 -3.06 3.68
C ALA A 720 25.86 -3.80 2.35
N VAL A 721 26.28 -5.07 2.39
CA VAL A 721 26.49 -5.91 1.20
C VAL A 721 25.19 -6.14 0.45
N LEU A 722 24.13 -6.55 1.14
CA LEU A 722 22.82 -6.81 0.50
C LEU A 722 22.27 -5.57 -0.21
N PHE A 723 22.46 -4.38 0.38
CA PHE A 723 22.01 -3.12 -0.22
C PHE A 723 22.92 -2.68 -1.37
N THR A 724 24.24 -2.79 -1.22
CA THR A 724 25.25 -2.42 -2.24
C THR A 724 25.02 -3.17 -3.55
N PHE A 725 24.64 -4.45 -3.48
CA PHE A 725 24.40 -5.29 -4.65
C PHE A 725 22.91 -5.51 -4.93
N ASP A 726 22.06 -4.59 -4.47
CA ASP A 726 20.67 -4.50 -4.90
C ASP A 726 20.59 -3.85 -6.30
N PHE A 727 19.75 -4.43 -7.15
CA PHE A 727 19.64 -4.04 -8.56
C PHE A 727 19.10 -2.61 -8.71
N MET A 728 18.08 -2.26 -7.92
CA MET A 728 17.46 -0.94 -7.97
C MET A 728 18.37 0.11 -7.37
N HIS A 729 19.07 -0.19 -6.28
CA HIS A 729 20.10 0.72 -5.74
C HIS A 729 21.13 1.08 -6.81
N PHE A 730 21.62 0.12 -7.58
CA PHE A 730 22.56 0.39 -8.66
C PHE A 730 21.92 1.16 -9.83
N ALA A 731 20.85 0.66 -10.42
CA ALA A 731 20.25 1.26 -11.62
C ALA A 731 19.66 2.66 -11.35
N GLN A 732 18.97 2.86 -10.23
CA GLN A 732 18.31 4.13 -9.90
C GLN A 732 19.31 5.25 -9.60
N THR A 733 20.44 4.94 -8.99
CA THR A 733 21.40 5.96 -8.54
C THR A 733 22.35 6.42 -9.65
N ARG A 734 22.37 5.70 -10.78
CA ARG A 734 23.20 6.03 -11.97
C ARG A 734 22.50 6.90 -13.01
N ILE A 735 21.22 7.22 -12.80
CA ILE A 735 20.46 8.12 -13.68
C ILE A 735 20.16 9.44 -12.96
N ALA A 736 20.06 10.54 -13.71
CA ALA A 736 19.75 11.86 -13.16
C ALA A 736 18.26 11.99 -12.78
N THR A 737 17.86 11.28 -11.73
CA THR A 737 16.54 11.39 -11.12
C THR A 737 16.63 11.84 -9.67
N ILE A 738 15.58 12.50 -9.19
CA ILE A 738 15.56 13.07 -7.84
C ILE A 738 15.32 12.04 -6.72
N ASP A 739 15.00 10.79 -7.06
CA ASP A 739 14.68 9.72 -6.11
C ASP A 739 15.83 9.41 -5.14
N VAL A 740 17.06 9.37 -5.65
CA VAL A 740 18.26 9.05 -4.86
C VAL A 740 18.45 10.01 -3.68
N TYR A 741 18.21 11.29 -3.88
CA TYR A 741 18.32 12.29 -2.83
C TYR A 741 17.24 12.08 -1.76
N GLY A 742 15.99 11.87 -2.18
CA GLY A 742 14.88 11.58 -1.26
C GLY A 742 15.16 10.36 -0.38
N VAL A 743 15.60 9.24 -0.97
CA VAL A 743 15.91 8.01 -0.23
C VAL A 743 17.09 8.20 0.73
N PHE A 744 18.13 8.91 0.31
CA PHE A 744 19.30 9.17 1.15
C PHE A 744 18.93 9.92 2.44
N PHE A 745 18.12 10.97 2.30
CA PHE A 745 17.66 11.76 3.45
C PHE A 745 16.62 11.04 4.30
N ILE A 746 15.77 10.18 3.70
CA ILE A 746 14.91 9.27 4.45
C ILE A 746 15.73 8.33 5.35
N MET A 747 16.81 7.74 4.82
CA MET A 747 17.69 6.89 5.63
C MET A 747 18.32 7.67 6.79
N LEU A 748 18.80 8.89 6.56
CA LEU A 748 19.40 9.74 7.60
C LEU A 748 18.40 10.13 8.69
N MET A 749 17.20 10.61 8.32
CA MET A 749 16.22 11.04 9.33
C MET A 749 15.78 9.89 10.23
N PHE A 750 15.61 8.67 9.69
CA PHE A 750 15.28 7.49 10.49
C PHE A 750 16.48 6.97 11.30
N TYR A 751 17.70 7.07 10.78
CA TYR A 751 18.92 6.74 11.53
C TYR A 751 19.06 7.60 12.79
N TYR A 752 18.88 8.92 12.65
CA TYR A 752 18.98 9.85 13.77
C TYR A 752 17.77 9.77 14.70
N MET A 753 16.57 9.52 14.19
CA MET A 753 15.40 9.26 15.04
C MET A 753 15.59 7.97 15.86
N TYR A 754 16.13 6.91 15.27
CA TYR A 754 16.50 5.72 16.02
C TYR A 754 17.53 6.04 17.12
N ARG A 755 18.55 6.87 16.82
CA ARG A 755 19.50 7.34 17.83
C ARG A 755 18.79 8.09 18.96
N TYR A 756 17.89 9.02 18.66
CA TYR A 756 17.09 9.72 19.67
C TYR A 756 16.34 8.75 20.58
N MET A 757 15.66 7.75 20.00
CA MET A 757 14.89 6.76 20.78
C MET A 757 15.75 5.89 21.71
N THR A 758 17.02 5.68 21.38
CA THR A 758 17.97 4.92 22.22
C THR A 758 18.55 5.73 23.39
N ILE A 759 18.32 7.04 23.45
CA ILE A 759 18.81 7.92 24.51
C ILE A 759 17.63 8.38 25.38
N SER A 760 17.86 8.55 26.68
CA SER A 760 16.86 9.06 27.63
C SER A 760 17.34 10.34 28.29
N PHE A 761 16.51 11.38 28.29
CA PHE A 761 16.78 12.65 28.99
C PHE A 761 16.81 12.50 30.52
N TYR A 762 16.49 11.33 31.07
CA TYR A 762 16.74 11.03 32.48
C TYR A 762 18.20 10.64 32.74
N LYS A 763 18.86 10.04 31.75
CA LYS A 763 20.23 9.50 31.85
C LYS A 763 21.29 10.47 31.36
N VAL A 764 20.96 11.34 30.41
CA VAL A 764 21.87 12.35 29.86
C VAL A 764 21.23 13.74 29.90
N SER A 765 22.03 14.79 29.67
CA SER A 765 21.51 16.15 29.56
C SER A 765 20.52 16.28 28.40
N LEU A 766 19.50 17.13 28.57
CA LEU A 766 18.44 17.32 27.58
C LEU A 766 19.00 17.73 26.20
N TRP A 767 19.99 18.62 26.18
CA TRP A 767 20.68 19.06 24.96
C TRP A 767 21.26 17.90 24.13
N LYS A 768 21.85 16.88 24.79
CA LYS A 768 22.40 15.70 24.10
C LYS A 768 21.31 14.87 23.41
N THR A 769 20.06 14.96 23.86
CA THR A 769 18.92 14.32 23.20
C THR A 769 18.41 15.13 22.00
N TRP A 770 18.58 16.45 22.03
CA TRP A 770 18.16 17.34 20.95
C TRP A 770 19.04 17.23 19.70
N ILE A 771 20.33 16.91 19.83
CA ILE A 771 21.23 16.74 18.67
C ILE A 771 20.68 15.71 17.65
N PRO A 772 20.45 14.44 18.01
CA PRO A 772 19.88 13.48 17.05
C PRO A 772 18.44 13.83 16.64
N LEU A 773 17.66 14.45 17.52
CA LEU A 773 16.29 14.87 17.19
C LEU A 773 16.27 15.99 16.14
N GLY A 774 17.18 16.96 16.26
CA GLY A 774 17.35 18.08 15.34
C GLY A 774 18.00 17.66 14.02
N LEU A 775 18.97 16.74 14.04
CA LEU A 775 19.51 16.15 12.81
C LEU A 775 18.42 15.37 12.04
N ALA A 776 17.56 14.63 12.73
CA ALA A 776 16.42 14.00 12.08
C ALA A 776 15.46 15.01 11.44
N GLY A 777 15.17 16.15 12.10
CA GLY A 777 14.37 17.24 11.53
C GLY A 777 15.04 17.97 10.36
N LEU A 778 16.36 18.20 10.45
CA LEU A 778 17.17 18.78 9.37
C LEU A 778 17.09 17.93 8.10
N PHE A 779 17.40 16.63 8.20
CA PHE A 779 17.36 15.74 7.04
C PHE A 779 15.95 15.48 6.53
N PHE A 780 14.93 15.52 7.40
CA PHE A 780 13.53 15.57 6.97
C PHE A 780 13.25 16.80 6.08
N GLY A 781 13.70 17.99 6.48
CA GLY A 781 13.54 19.22 5.71
C GLY A 781 14.26 19.19 4.37
N ILE A 782 15.53 18.77 4.34
CA ILE A 782 16.31 18.62 3.10
C ILE A 782 15.63 17.61 2.17
N GLY A 783 15.24 16.44 2.69
CA GLY A 783 14.56 15.42 1.88
C GLY A 783 13.20 15.87 1.34
N ALA A 784 12.39 16.56 2.15
CA ALA A 784 11.10 17.10 1.72
C ALA A 784 11.25 18.15 0.62
N ALA A 785 12.31 18.97 0.67
CA ALA A 785 12.67 19.92 -0.36
C ALA A 785 13.23 19.27 -1.64
N SER A 786 13.60 17.98 -1.60
CA SER A 786 13.97 17.18 -2.77
C SER A 786 12.78 16.44 -3.38
N LYS A 787 11.94 15.77 -2.59
CA LYS A 787 10.77 15.02 -3.07
C LYS A 787 9.71 14.83 -1.98
N TRP A 788 8.44 15.02 -2.30
CA TRP A 788 7.34 14.92 -1.33
C TRP A 788 7.13 13.54 -0.70
N ILE A 789 7.66 12.47 -1.27
CA ILE A 789 7.63 11.13 -0.64
C ILE A 789 8.24 11.16 0.77
N VAL A 790 9.20 12.06 1.05
CA VAL A 790 9.82 12.22 2.36
C VAL A 790 8.81 12.70 3.43
N LEU A 791 7.75 13.42 3.03
CA LEU A 791 6.69 13.87 3.94
C LEU A 791 5.96 12.69 4.60
N TYR A 792 5.79 11.59 3.87
CA TYR A 792 5.24 10.36 4.43
C TYR A 792 6.11 9.81 5.56
N GLY A 793 7.43 9.95 5.44
CA GLY A 793 8.36 9.58 6.50
C GLY A 793 8.29 10.49 7.72
N GLY A 794 7.97 11.76 7.54
CA GLY A 794 7.65 12.69 8.62
C GLY A 794 6.53 12.18 9.54
N ALA A 795 5.48 11.58 8.98
CA ALA A 795 4.43 10.93 9.77
C ALA A 795 4.98 9.75 10.59
N GLY A 796 5.88 8.95 9.99
CA GLY A 796 6.62 7.90 10.70
C GLY A 796 7.45 8.44 11.87
N LEU A 797 8.19 9.54 11.66
CA LEU A 797 8.97 10.22 12.69
C LEU A 797 8.08 10.70 13.85
N ALA A 798 6.91 11.26 13.56
CA ALA A 798 5.95 11.70 14.58
C ALA A 798 5.46 10.52 15.45
N VAL A 799 5.16 9.36 14.83
CA VAL A 799 4.78 8.14 15.57
C VAL A 799 5.93 7.67 16.45
N LEU A 800 7.17 7.67 15.96
CA LEU A 800 8.35 7.27 16.73
C LEU A 800 8.63 8.21 17.90
N LEU A 801 8.46 9.51 17.71
CA LEU A 801 8.55 10.51 18.77
C LEU A 801 7.49 10.25 19.86
N ALA A 802 6.24 10.00 19.47
CA ALA A 802 5.15 9.69 20.39
C ALA A 802 5.43 8.41 21.20
N ILE A 803 5.98 7.37 20.56
CA ILE A 803 6.42 6.14 21.24
C ILE A 803 7.52 6.44 22.27
N SER A 804 8.54 7.22 21.87
CA SER A 804 9.64 7.61 22.76
C SER A 804 9.15 8.39 23.99
N LEU A 805 8.26 9.38 23.80
CA LEU A 805 7.67 10.14 24.90
C LEU A 805 6.76 9.28 25.79
N THR A 806 6.03 8.34 25.20
CA THR A 806 5.22 7.37 25.96
C THR A 806 6.10 6.48 26.84
N ASP A 807 7.28 6.09 26.36
CA ASP A 807 8.25 5.33 27.18
C ASP A 807 8.78 6.19 28.34
N ARG A 808 9.12 7.46 28.08
CA ARG A 808 9.52 8.40 29.15
C ARG A 808 8.41 8.63 30.18
N TYR A 809 7.16 8.63 29.75
CA TYR A 809 5.99 8.73 30.62
C TYR A 809 5.79 7.47 31.49
N LYS A 810 6.02 6.28 30.93
CA LYS A 810 6.00 5.02 31.71
C LYS A 810 7.07 5.02 32.79
N GLU A 811 8.28 5.47 32.47
CA GLU A 811 9.38 5.63 33.43
C GLU A 811 9.01 6.64 34.54
N TYR A 812 8.40 7.78 34.18
CA TYR A 812 7.87 8.76 35.13
C TYR A 812 6.80 8.18 36.06
N LYS A 813 5.84 7.41 35.52
CA LYS A 813 4.78 6.79 36.30
C LYS A 813 5.34 5.72 37.26
N ALA A 814 6.31 4.93 36.81
CA ALA A 814 7.01 3.96 37.65
C ALA A 814 7.78 4.66 38.79
N ALA A 815 8.46 5.77 38.50
CA ALA A 815 9.15 6.57 39.51
C ALA A 815 8.19 7.14 40.57
N LYS A 816 7.01 7.65 40.15
CA LYS A 816 5.97 8.11 41.10
C LYS A 816 5.51 7.03 42.08
N LEU A 817 5.33 5.81 41.60
CA LEU A 817 4.93 4.68 42.44
C LEU A 817 6.06 4.27 43.39
N HIS A 818 7.31 4.26 42.90
CA HIS A 818 8.48 3.91 43.70
C HIS A 818 8.73 4.90 44.85
N VAL A 819 8.60 6.20 44.60
CA VAL A 819 8.80 7.25 45.63
C VAL A 819 7.73 7.21 46.73
N LEU A 820 6.53 6.66 46.45
CA LEU A 820 5.53 6.43 47.51
C LEU A 820 5.97 5.35 48.51
N GLU A 821 6.71 4.33 48.04
CA GLU A 821 7.24 3.26 48.90
C GLU A 821 8.62 3.63 49.49
N TYR A 822 9.43 4.38 48.75
CA TYR A 822 10.79 4.78 49.12
C TYR A 822 10.99 6.29 48.90
N PRO A 823 10.58 7.13 49.87
CA PRO A 823 10.60 8.58 49.72
C PRO A 823 11.99 9.15 49.48
N GLU A 824 13.06 8.54 50.01
CA GLU A 824 14.43 9.07 49.94
C GLU A 824 15.16 8.80 48.61
N ASP A 825 14.52 8.14 47.63
CA ASP A 825 15.14 7.84 46.33
C ASP A 825 15.25 9.10 45.45
N GLU A 826 16.39 9.80 45.56
CA GLU A 826 16.70 11.02 44.80
C GLU A 826 16.64 10.84 43.28
N GLU A 827 16.99 9.66 42.75
CA GLU A 827 16.99 9.42 41.31
C GLU A 827 15.56 9.42 40.76
N ASN A 828 14.65 8.72 41.45
CA ASN A 828 13.25 8.66 41.05
C ASN A 828 12.52 9.98 41.36
N GLN A 829 12.86 10.68 42.43
CA GLN A 829 12.38 12.06 42.66
C GLN A 829 12.80 13.00 41.51
N ARG A 830 14.06 12.92 41.05
CA ARG A 830 14.54 13.70 39.92
C ARG A 830 13.73 13.43 38.66
N LYS A 831 13.42 12.17 38.34
CA LYS A 831 12.58 11.80 37.17
C LYS A 831 11.21 12.46 37.23
N ILE A 832 10.57 12.48 38.40
CA ILE A 832 9.26 13.11 38.62
C ILE A 832 9.32 14.62 38.36
N ARG A 833 10.34 15.29 38.90
CA ARG A 833 10.52 16.74 38.78
C ARG A 833 10.81 17.20 37.35
N VAL A 834 11.64 16.48 36.61
CA VAL A 834 12.10 16.93 35.28
C VAL A 834 11.13 16.57 34.15
N PHE A 835 10.35 15.49 34.26
CA PHE A 835 9.56 14.96 33.15
C PHE A 835 8.63 15.99 32.49
N PRO A 836 7.74 16.71 33.21
CA PRO A 836 6.79 17.63 32.56
C PRO A 836 7.51 18.75 31.80
N ARG A 837 8.56 19.34 32.40
CA ARG A 837 9.34 20.42 31.80
C ARG A 837 10.13 19.93 30.59
N TYR A 838 10.81 18.80 30.70
CA TYR A 838 11.64 18.27 29.61
C TYR A 838 10.79 17.79 28.44
N THR A 839 9.61 17.20 28.70
CA THR A 839 8.65 16.88 27.65
C THR A 839 8.15 18.14 26.94
N LEU A 840 7.77 19.19 27.68
CA LEU A 840 7.34 20.46 27.10
C LEU A 840 8.45 21.07 26.23
N TYR A 841 9.68 21.17 26.74
CA TYR A 841 10.80 21.72 25.96
C TYR A 841 11.12 20.88 24.73
N THR A 842 11.00 19.56 24.82
CA THR A 842 11.18 18.67 23.66
C THR A 842 10.10 18.92 22.60
N LEU A 843 8.84 19.12 23.00
CA LEU A 843 7.76 19.44 22.05
C LEU A 843 7.93 20.83 21.42
N LEU A 844 8.35 21.83 22.20
CA LEU A 844 8.63 23.18 21.70
C LEU A 844 9.79 23.18 20.71
N VAL A 845 10.90 22.48 21.00
CA VAL A 845 12.03 22.40 20.07
C VAL A 845 11.67 21.60 18.82
N CYS A 846 10.74 20.64 18.89
CA CYS A 846 10.23 19.97 17.71
C CYS A 846 9.53 20.92 16.73
N LEU A 847 8.89 22.00 17.19
CA LEU A 847 8.33 23.01 16.28
C LEU A 847 9.45 23.68 15.47
N VAL A 848 10.60 23.95 16.10
CA VAL A 848 11.77 24.48 15.38
C VAL A 848 12.31 23.44 14.40
N PHE A 849 12.54 22.21 14.87
CA PHE A 849 13.22 21.18 14.08
C PHE A 849 12.39 20.56 12.96
N TYR A 850 11.07 20.49 13.11
CA TYR A 850 10.18 19.80 12.17
C TYR A 850 9.19 20.72 11.45
N VAL A 851 9.14 22.00 11.80
CA VAL A 851 8.30 23.00 11.12
C VAL A 851 9.15 24.14 10.58
N ILE A 852 9.83 24.89 11.44
CA ILE A 852 10.55 26.12 11.03
C ILE A 852 11.74 25.79 10.13
N ILE A 853 12.64 24.90 10.56
CA ILE A 853 13.83 24.53 9.77
C ILE A 853 13.43 23.89 8.42
N PRO A 854 12.54 22.89 8.38
CA PRO A 854 12.06 22.34 7.11
C PRO A 854 11.43 23.37 6.18
N ALA A 855 10.56 24.25 6.71
CA ALA A 855 9.93 25.29 5.90
C ALA A 855 10.95 26.28 5.33
N LEU A 856 11.97 26.66 6.11
CA LEU A 856 13.05 27.52 5.64
C LEU A 856 13.86 26.85 4.54
N ILE A 857 14.29 25.59 4.73
CA ILE A 857 15.04 24.84 3.71
C ILE A 857 14.22 24.69 2.43
N TYR A 858 12.93 24.36 2.58
CA TYR A 858 12.01 24.24 1.46
C TYR A 858 11.91 25.55 0.69
N LEU A 859 11.71 26.68 1.38
CA LEU A 859 11.64 28.00 0.74
C LEU A 859 12.95 28.39 0.06
N LEU A 860 14.10 28.19 0.72
CA LEU A 860 15.42 28.49 0.18
C LEU A 860 15.72 27.67 -1.08
N SER A 861 15.16 26.47 -1.20
CA SER A 861 15.34 25.67 -2.41
C SER A 861 14.71 26.30 -3.66
N TYR A 862 13.78 27.25 -3.53
CA TYR A 862 13.18 27.97 -4.67
C TYR A 862 13.98 29.20 -5.13
N ILE A 863 15.16 29.46 -4.55
CA ILE A 863 16.00 30.60 -4.98
C ILE A 863 16.26 30.59 -6.50
N PRO A 864 16.65 29.47 -7.15
CA PRO A 864 16.86 29.48 -8.61
C PRO A 864 15.62 29.83 -9.42
N PHE A 865 14.44 29.32 -9.00
CA PHE A 865 13.17 29.71 -9.60
C PHE A 865 12.90 31.21 -9.44
N MET A 866 13.14 31.77 -8.26
CA MET A 866 12.95 33.21 -8.01
C MET A 866 13.96 34.11 -8.72
N MET A 867 15.04 33.55 -9.27
CA MET A 867 16.04 34.27 -10.06
C MET A 867 15.70 34.34 -11.55
N VAL A 868 14.66 33.63 -12.02
CA VAL A 868 14.20 33.71 -13.41
C VAL A 868 13.74 35.15 -13.72
N PRO A 869 14.31 35.82 -14.74
CA PRO A 869 13.94 37.20 -15.08
C PRO A 869 12.48 37.30 -15.53
N GLY A 870 11.83 38.41 -15.16
CA GLY A 870 10.44 38.70 -15.53
C GLY A 870 9.45 38.53 -14.35
N PRO A 871 8.18 38.91 -14.56
CA PRO A 871 7.14 38.80 -13.53
C PRO A 871 6.73 37.34 -13.29
N GLY A 872 6.25 37.02 -12.08
CA GLY A 872 5.69 35.70 -11.76
C GLY A 872 6.59 34.75 -10.98
N HIS A 873 7.75 35.21 -10.50
CA HIS A 873 8.74 34.39 -9.79
C HIS A 873 9.01 34.87 -8.36
N GLY A 874 8.03 35.52 -7.70
CA GLY A 874 8.17 36.01 -6.33
C GLY A 874 7.83 34.96 -5.26
N LEU A 875 7.92 35.35 -3.98
CA LEU A 875 7.53 34.49 -2.85
C LEU A 875 6.06 34.03 -2.90
N LYS A 876 5.16 34.87 -3.43
CA LYS A 876 3.75 34.50 -3.64
C LYS A 876 3.62 33.38 -4.67
N ASP A 877 4.47 33.38 -5.70
CA ASP A 877 4.43 32.41 -6.78
C ASP A 877 4.98 31.07 -6.33
N VAL A 878 5.95 31.04 -5.40
CA VAL A 878 6.37 29.80 -4.72
C VAL A 878 5.19 29.10 -4.04
N LEU A 879 4.28 29.84 -3.39
CA LEU A 879 3.07 29.26 -2.79
C LEU A 879 2.09 28.75 -3.87
N THR A 880 1.91 29.54 -4.93
CA THR A 880 1.07 29.16 -6.09
C THR A 880 1.59 27.87 -6.73
N TYR A 881 2.91 27.71 -6.81
CA TYR A 881 3.57 26.52 -7.32
C TYR A 881 3.23 25.26 -6.50
N GLN A 882 3.05 25.39 -5.18
CA GLN A 882 2.62 24.25 -4.35
C GLN A 882 1.22 23.79 -4.70
N VAL A 883 0.33 24.75 -5.00
CA VAL A 883 -1.04 24.46 -5.43
C VAL A 883 -1.03 23.76 -6.79
N HIS A 884 -0.25 24.27 -7.75
CA HIS A 884 -0.10 23.64 -9.07
C HIS A 884 0.48 22.23 -8.96
N MET A 885 1.52 22.04 -8.15
CA MET A 885 2.14 20.74 -7.91
C MET A 885 1.14 19.75 -7.29
N TYR A 886 0.35 20.18 -6.31
CA TYR A 886 -0.70 19.36 -5.72
C TYR A 886 -1.76 18.99 -6.75
N GLN A 887 -2.26 19.96 -7.53
CA GLN A 887 -3.27 19.75 -8.57
C GLN A 887 -2.78 18.76 -9.64
N TYR A 888 -1.52 18.91 -10.08
CA TYR A 888 -0.90 17.96 -11.00
C TYR A 888 -0.95 16.53 -10.44
N HIS A 889 -0.49 16.32 -9.21
CA HIS A 889 -0.49 14.97 -8.62
C HIS A 889 -1.88 14.43 -8.27
N SER A 890 -2.86 15.29 -7.95
CA SER A 890 -4.23 14.86 -7.64
C SER A 890 -5.09 14.54 -8.86
N HIS A 891 -4.77 15.15 -10.01
CA HIS A 891 -5.56 15.02 -11.24
C HIS A 891 -4.84 14.26 -12.38
N LEU A 892 -3.61 13.79 -12.18
CA LEU A 892 -2.88 13.02 -13.19
C LEU A 892 -3.60 11.71 -13.52
N VAL A 893 -4.22 11.66 -14.71
CA VAL A 893 -4.79 10.45 -15.32
C VAL A 893 -4.00 10.17 -16.60
N ALA A 894 -3.18 9.12 -16.57
CA ALA A 894 -2.36 8.70 -17.69
C ALA A 894 -2.22 7.17 -17.69
N THR A 895 -1.88 6.59 -18.84
CA THR A 895 -1.54 5.18 -18.98
C THR A 895 -0.11 5.04 -19.45
N HIS A 896 0.59 4.01 -18.98
CA HIS A 896 1.95 3.72 -19.43
C HIS A 896 2.20 2.21 -19.41
N PRO A 897 2.82 1.61 -20.45
CA PRO A 897 3.00 0.16 -20.56
C PRO A 897 3.77 -0.49 -19.41
N PHE A 898 4.65 0.28 -18.75
CA PHE A 898 5.49 -0.18 -17.64
C PHE A 898 5.01 0.29 -16.27
N ALA A 899 3.79 0.83 -16.19
CA ALA A 899 3.21 1.20 -14.91
C ALA A 899 2.94 -0.03 -14.04
N SER A 900 3.18 0.10 -12.74
CA SER A 900 2.95 -0.97 -11.78
C SER A 900 2.31 -0.46 -10.49
N PRO A 901 1.22 -1.09 -10.03
CA PRO A 901 0.57 -0.73 -8.77
C PRO A 901 1.41 -1.16 -7.56
N TRP A 902 1.17 -0.50 -6.43
CA TRP A 902 1.93 -0.67 -5.18
C TRP A 902 2.13 -2.11 -4.72
N TRP A 903 1.17 -3.01 -4.97
CA TRP A 903 1.22 -4.39 -4.51
C TRP A 903 2.13 -5.28 -5.38
N GLU A 904 2.43 -4.88 -6.61
CA GLU A 904 3.34 -5.62 -7.50
C GLU A 904 4.82 -5.43 -7.11
N TRP A 905 5.16 -4.30 -6.47
CA TRP A 905 6.55 -3.91 -6.26
C TRP A 905 7.36 -4.90 -5.44
N PRO A 906 6.92 -5.37 -4.25
CA PRO A 906 7.73 -6.28 -3.44
C PRO A 906 7.98 -7.64 -4.11
N LEU A 907 7.16 -8.00 -5.10
CA LEU A 907 7.27 -9.24 -5.87
C LEU A 907 8.02 -9.05 -7.18
N MET A 908 8.30 -7.80 -7.57
CA MET A 908 8.96 -7.42 -8.81
C MET A 908 8.21 -7.94 -10.05
N ILE A 909 6.88 -7.91 -10.06
CA ILE A 909 6.09 -8.48 -11.17
C ILE A 909 6.35 -7.71 -12.47
N THR A 910 6.32 -6.37 -12.40
CA THR A 910 6.50 -5.47 -13.54
C THR A 910 7.68 -4.52 -13.27
N PRO A 911 8.87 -4.81 -13.83
CA PRO A 911 10.01 -3.90 -13.81
C PRO A 911 9.73 -2.60 -14.58
N ILE A 912 10.52 -1.57 -14.30
CA ILE A 912 10.53 -0.33 -15.09
C ILE A 912 11.75 -0.29 -15.99
N TRP A 913 11.57 0.27 -17.17
CA TRP A 913 12.59 0.36 -18.20
C TRP A 913 13.04 1.81 -18.39
N TYR A 914 14.36 2.02 -18.39
CA TYR A 914 14.94 3.35 -18.52
C TYR A 914 15.52 3.59 -19.91
N TYR A 915 16.12 2.57 -20.52
CA TYR A 915 16.81 2.76 -21.79
C TYR A 915 16.79 1.50 -22.65
N LYS A 916 16.70 1.69 -23.97
CA LYS A 916 17.03 0.72 -24.99
C LYS A 916 17.80 1.35 -26.13
N ALA A 917 18.82 0.63 -26.59
CA ALA A 917 19.50 0.97 -27.82
C ALA A 917 18.58 0.78 -29.03
N MET A 918 18.39 1.87 -29.80
CA MET A 918 17.55 1.87 -31.00
C MET A 918 18.24 1.29 -32.22
N TYR A 919 19.57 1.35 -32.27
CA TYR A 919 20.39 0.98 -33.44
C TYR A 919 21.30 -0.22 -33.20
N ALA A 920 21.10 -0.97 -32.10
CA ALA A 920 21.92 -2.14 -31.82
C ALA A 920 21.77 -3.21 -32.93
N PRO A 921 22.83 -3.99 -33.24
CA PRO A 921 22.76 -5.10 -34.18
C PRO A 921 21.65 -6.10 -33.82
N ALA A 922 21.09 -6.79 -34.83
CA ALA A 922 19.90 -7.63 -34.67
C ALA A 922 19.99 -8.68 -33.55
N ASP A 923 21.19 -9.22 -33.25
CA ASP A 923 21.40 -10.22 -32.19
C ASP A 923 21.90 -9.65 -30.86
N THR A 924 21.94 -8.33 -30.73
CA THR A 924 22.45 -7.62 -29.56
C THR A 924 21.34 -6.86 -28.83
N VAL A 925 21.34 -6.94 -27.50
CA VAL A 925 20.47 -6.19 -26.60
C VAL A 925 21.33 -5.30 -25.72
N SER A 926 21.02 -4.01 -25.68
CA SER A 926 21.56 -3.05 -24.72
C SER A 926 20.38 -2.32 -24.09
N SER A 927 20.20 -2.51 -22.78
CA SER A 927 19.03 -2.06 -22.06
C SER A 927 19.39 -1.71 -20.61
N ILE A 928 18.70 -0.73 -20.04
CA ILE A 928 18.77 -0.40 -18.60
C ILE A 928 17.39 -0.61 -17.99
N VAL A 929 17.29 -1.52 -17.04
CA VAL A 929 16.03 -1.90 -16.36
C VAL A 929 16.23 -1.76 -14.85
N SER A 930 15.19 -1.32 -14.13
CA SER A 930 15.23 -1.17 -12.68
C SER A 930 14.14 -2.01 -12.00
N PHE A 931 14.58 -2.87 -11.08
CA PHE A 931 13.78 -3.71 -10.19
C PHE A 931 14.73 -4.24 -9.10
N GLY A 932 14.27 -5.10 -8.20
CA GLY A 932 15.08 -5.60 -7.09
C GLY A 932 15.97 -6.78 -7.40
N ASN A 933 16.98 -7.02 -6.56
CA ASN A 933 17.69 -8.29 -6.56
C ASN A 933 16.79 -9.38 -5.95
N PRO A 934 16.46 -10.48 -6.65
CA PRO A 934 15.53 -11.51 -6.15
C PRO A 934 15.96 -12.15 -4.84
N LEU A 935 17.27 -12.31 -4.63
CA LEU A 935 17.81 -12.82 -3.39
C LEU A 935 17.70 -11.82 -2.24
N VAL A 936 17.47 -10.54 -2.51
CA VAL A 936 17.27 -9.49 -1.51
C VAL A 936 15.77 -9.23 -1.29
N TRP A 937 14.99 -9.05 -2.35
CA TRP A 937 13.60 -8.60 -2.27
C TRP A 937 12.63 -9.69 -1.84
N TRP A 938 12.68 -10.90 -2.40
CA TRP A 938 11.73 -11.94 -1.98
C TRP A 938 11.94 -12.37 -0.52
N PRO A 939 13.18 -12.67 -0.06
CA PRO A 939 13.42 -12.92 1.36
C PRO A 939 13.17 -11.66 2.21
N GLY A 940 13.45 -10.47 1.68
CA GLY A 940 13.21 -9.20 2.36
C GLY A 940 11.74 -8.92 2.62
N PHE A 941 10.88 -9.17 1.64
CA PHE A 941 9.44 -9.05 1.78
C PHE A 941 8.88 -10.11 2.75
N ALA A 942 9.36 -11.36 2.65
CA ALA A 942 9.03 -12.39 3.63
C ALA A 942 9.46 -11.98 5.06
N ALA A 943 10.61 -11.34 5.21
CA ALA A 943 11.10 -10.77 6.46
C ALA A 943 10.21 -9.62 6.97
N VAL A 944 9.67 -8.77 6.09
CA VAL A 944 8.69 -7.73 6.46
C VAL A 944 7.42 -8.38 7.01
N LEU A 945 6.83 -9.33 6.29
CA LEU A 945 5.62 -10.04 6.73
C LEU A 945 5.84 -10.77 8.06
N TYR A 946 6.99 -11.42 8.22
CA TYR A 946 7.35 -12.09 9.46
C TYR A 946 7.58 -11.10 10.61
N THR A 947 8.14 -9.92 10.32
CA THR A 947 8.28 -8.83 11.31
C THR A 947 6.93 -8.33 11.79
N ILE A 948 5.98 -8.11 10.88
CA ILE A 948 4.59 -7.75 11.20
C ILE A 948 3.98 -8.80 12.13
N TYR A 949 4.05 -10.08 11.74
CA TYR A 949 3.56 -11.19 12.55
C TYR A 949 4.21 -11.24 13.94
N ARG A 950 5.53 -11.08 14.02
CA ARG A 950 6.27 -11.23 15.28
C ARG A 950 5.99 -10.08 16.25
N ILE A 951 5.82 -8.85 15.78
CA ILE A 951 5.49 -7.69 16.62
C ILE A 951 4.19 -7.90 17.41
N PHE A 952 3.19 -8.58 16.82
CA PHE A 952 1.94 -8.92 17.52
C PHE A 952 2.11 -9.97 18.64
N ARG A 953 3.18 -10.77 18.61
CA ARG A 953 3.46 -11.79 19.64
C ARG A 953 4.45 -11.33 20.70
N LYS A 954 5.52 -10.66 20.28
CA LYS A 954 6.59 -10.13 21.12
C LYS A 954 7.09 -8.86 20.46
N MET A 955 7.02 -7.72 21.13
CA MET A 955 7.57 -6.48 20.57
C MET A 955 9.09 -6.44 20.71
N ASP A 956 9.81 -6.24 19.60
CA ASP A 956 11.21 -5.77 19.62
C ASP A 956 11.21 -4.38 19.02
N ARG A 957 11.76 -3.44 19.79
CA ARG A 957 11.76 -2.03 19.45
C ARG A 957 12.56 -1.73 18.19
N ARG A 958 13.63 -2.49 17.90
CA ARG A 958 14.41 -2.34 16.68
C ARG A 958 13.56 -2.62 15.45
N LEU A 959 12.89 -3.77 15.46
CA LEU A 959 11.98 -4.16 14.40
C LEU A 959 10.77 -3.22 14.27
N LEU A 960 10.24 -2.71 15.39
CA LEU A 960 9.16 -1.73 15.37
C LEU A 960 9.57 -0.44 14.65
N VAL A 961 10.76 0.07 14.92
CA VAL A 961 11.28 1.28 14.25
C VAL A 961 11.43 1.06 12.75
N LEU A 962 12.04 -0.06 12.36
CA LEU A 962 12.22 -0.41 10.95
C LEU A 962 10.88 -0.62 10.23
N LEU A 963 9.91 -1.24 10.91
CA LEU A 963 8.58 -1.45 10.35
C LEU A 963 7.82 -0.13 10.20
N ILE A 964 7.89 0.78 11.17
CA ILE A 964 7.27 2.11 11.05
C ILE A 964 7.92 2.91 9.92
N ALA A 965 9.25 2.86 9.80
CA ALA A 965 9.95 3.49 8.69
C ALA A 965 9.46 2.94 7.34
N TYR A 966 9.45 1.62 7.17
CA TYR A 966 8.95 0.95 5.97
C TYR A 966 7.47 1.28 5.67
N LEU A 967 6.56 1.11 6.65
CA LEU A 967 5.12 1.31 6.45
C LEU A 967 4.76 2.77 6.23
N SER A 968 5.49 3.71 6.84
CA SER A 968 5.27 5.14 6.59
C SER A 968 5.50 5.49 5.13
N GLN A 969 6.46 4.85 4.45
CA GLN A 969 6.67 5.04 3.02
C GLN A 969 5.67 4.24 2.18
N TYR A 970 5.36 3.02 2.58
CA TYR A 970 4.60 2.06 1.75
C TYR A 970 3.08 2.28 1.77
N LEU A 971 2.48 2.51 2.94
CA LEU A 971 1.02 2.59 3.08
C LEU A 971 0.35 3.74 2.30
N PRO A 972 0.94 4.95 2.21
CA PRO A 972 0.32 6.03 1.44
C PRO A 972 0.07 5.67 -0.02
N TRP A 973 0.95 4.87 -0.64
CA TRP A 973 0.78 4.42 -2.03
C TRP A 973 -0.45 3.54 -2.25
N MET A 974 -0.99 2.91 -1.19
CA MET A 974 -2.25 2.17 -1.28
C MET A 974 -3.46 3.08 -1.55
N LEU A 975 -3.33 4.38 -1.26
CA LEU A 975 -4.39 5.38 -1.39
C LEU A 975 -4.20 6.28 -2.61
N VAL A 976 -3.08 6.18 -3.31
CA VAL A 976 -2.73 7.04 -4.44
C VAL A 976 -3.35 6.45 -5.73
N PRO A 977 -4.30 7.14 -6.38
CA PRO A 977 -5.04 6.61 -7.53
C PRO A 977 -4.34 6.85 -8.88
N ARG A 978 -3.29 7.69 -8.91
CA ARG A 978 -2.57 8.06 -10.14
C ARG A 978 -1.63 6.96 -10.62
N LEU A 979 -1.05 7.16 -11.80
CA LEU A 979 -0.02 6.31 -12.38
C LEU A 979 1.20 6.17 -11.44
N THR A 980 1.65 4.93 -11.22
CA THR A 980 2.81 4.61 -10.38
C THR A 980 3.73 3.57 -11.03
N PHE A 981 4.95 3.47 -10.50
CA PHE A 981 6.03 2.63 -11.01
C PHE A 981 6.83 2.00 -9.89
N ILE A 982 7.53 0.90 -10.17
CA ILE A 982 8.27 0.12 -9.15
C ILE A 982 9.38 0.92 -8.46
N TYR A 983 9.97 1.94 -9.10
CA TYR A 983 11.01 2.77 -8.48
C TYR A 983 10.51 3.55 -7.25
N HIS A 984 9.19 3.76 -7.11
CA HIS A 984 8.62 4.37 -5.90
C HIS A 984 8.86 3.51 -4.65
N TYR A 985 9.10 2.21 -4.82
CA TYR A 985 9.45 1.29 -3.74
C TYR A 985 10.89 1.47 -3.24
N PHE A 986 11.74 2.23 -3.94
CA PHE A 986 13.14 2.44 -3.57
C PHE A 986 13.31 2.99 -2.14
N ALA A 987 12.39 3.85 -1.68
CA ALA A 987 12.39 4.40 -0.32
C ALA A 987 12.17 3.34 0.78
N MET A 988 11.62 2.18 0.44
CA MET A 988 11.28 1.09 1.36
C MET A 988 12.44 0.10 1.45
N VAL A 989 13.23 -0.03 0.38
CA VAL A 989 14.31 -1.02 0.24
C VAL A 989 15.31 -0.98 1.40
N PRO A 990 15.80 0.19 1.87
CA PRO A 990 16.76 0.22 2.98
C PRO A 990 16.23 -0.44 4.25
N PHE A 991 14.96 -0.18 4.59
CA PHE A 991 14.34 -0.72 5.80
C PHE A 991 13.97 -2.19 5.66
N MET A 992 13.58 -2.62 4.45
CA MET A 992 13.39 -4.03 4.12
C MET A 992 14.71 -4.82 4.29
N VAL A 993 15.82 -4.31 3.77
CA VAL A 993 17.15 -4.93 3.90
C VAL A 993 17.60 -5.02 5.36
N LEU A 994 17.33 -4.00 6.18
CA LEU A 994 17.63 -4.02 7.61
C LEU A 994 16.78 -5.06 8.37
N MET A 995 15.49 -5.22 8.04
CA MET A 995 14.64 -6.26 8.61
C MET A 995 15.07 -7.66 8.19
N LEU A 996 15.41 -7.86 6.91
CA LEU A 996 16.00 -9.10 6.42
C LEU A 996 17.27 -9.45 7.19
N SER A 997 18.18 -8.49 7.31
CA SER A 997 19.44 -8.65 8.03
C SER A 997 19.23 -9.01 9.49
N TYR A 998 18.25 -8.40 10.16
CA TYR A 998 17.87 -8.78 11.53
C TYR A 998 17.55 -10.28 11.62
N TRP A 999 16.72 -10.80 10.71
CA TRP A 999 16.32 -12.21 10.74
C TRP A 999 17.44 -13.16 10.33
N VAL A 1000 18.26 -12.79 9.37
CA VAL A 1000 19.47 -13.54 8.98
C VAL A 1000 20.44 -13.64 10.16
N ILE A 1001 20.72 -12.52 10.84
CA ILE A 1001 21.58 -12.49 12.03
C ILE A 1001 20.97 -13.31 13.16
N TYR A 1002 19.67 -13.17 13.41
CA TYR A 1002 18.94 -13.94 14.43
C TYR A 1002 19.05 -15.45 14.17
N TRP A 1003 18.87 -15.88 12.91
CA TRP A 1003 19.02 -17.27 12.52
C TRP A 1003 20.47 -17.76 12.68
N MET A 1004 21.44 -16.95 12.25
CA MET A 1004 22.87 -17.26 12.36
C MET A 1004 23.30 -17.47 13.82
N LYS A 1005 22.89 -16.60 14.74
CA LYS A 1005 23.27 -16.68 16.16
C LYS A 1005 22.82 -17.97 16.85
N LYS A 1006 21.77 -18.64 16.37
CA LYS A 1006 21.31 -19.91 16.96
C LYS A 1006 22.27 -21.08 16.77
N LYS A 1007 23.06 -21.09 15.68
CA LYS A 1007 24.11 -22.10 15.42
C LYS A 1007 25.27 -21.46 14.63
N PRO A 1008 26.14 -20.67 15.28
CA PRO A 1008 27.13 -19.85 14.58
C PRO A 1008 28.09 -20.65 13.68
N GLU A 1009 28.61 -21.77 14.17
CA GLU A 1009 29.63 -22.58 13.46
C GLU A 1009 29.18 -23.05 12.08
N THR A 1010 27.94 -23.55 11.96
CA THR A 1010 27.40 -24.02 10.68
C THR A 1010 26.73 -22.89 9.89
N ARG A 1011 25.95 -22.04 10.55
CA ARG A 1011 25.08 -21.06 9.87
C ARG A 1011 25.83 -19.85 9.34
N LYS A 1012 26.97 -19.50 9.91
CA LYS A 1012 27.81 -18.41 9.36
C LYS A 1012 28.25 -18.72 7.92
N ARG A 1013 28.60 -19.97 7.60
CA ARG A 1013 28.96 -20.39 6.25
C ARG A 1013 27.81 -20.19 5.26
N TRP A 1014 26.58 -20.51 5.67
CA TRP A 1014 25.38 -20.29 4.87
C TRP A 1014 25.07 -18.80 4.67
N VAL A 1015 25.27 -17.95 5.68
CA VAL A 1015 25.11 -16.49 5.52
C VAL A 1015 26.13 -15.95 4.52
N VAL A 1016 27.39 -16.38 4.60
CA VAL A 1016 28.42 -15.99 3.63
C VAL A 1016 28.07 -16.47 2.22
N ALA A 1017 27.61 -17.72 2.06
CA ALA A 1017 27.17 -18.24 0.78
C ALA A 1017 25.96 -17.48 0.22
N TYR A 1018 25.01 -17.09 1.07
CA TYR A 1018 23.86 -16.28 0.69
C TYR A 1018 24.26 -14.86 0.22
N LEU A 1019 25.16 -14.20 0.96
CA LEU A 1019 25.72 -12.92 0.54
C LEU A 1019 26.46 -13.04 -0.80
N ALA A 1020 27.31 -14.06 -0.95
CA ALA A 1020 28.01 -14.33 -2.20
C ALA A 1020 27.02 -14.59 -3.35
N GLY A 1021 25.94 -15.33 -3.11
CA GLY A 1021 24.86 -15.52 -4.08
C GLY A 1021 24.21 -14.22 -4.53
N ALA A 1022 23.94 -13.29 -3.60
CA ALA A 1022 23.40 -11.96 -3.94
C ALA A 1022 24.36 -11.15 -4.82
N VAL A 1023 25.67 -11.20 -4.54
CA VAL A 1023 26.72 -10.55 -5.36
C VAL A 1023 26.85 -11.21 -6.74
N LEU A 1024 26.90 -12.54 -6.81
CA LEU A 1024 26.99 -13.28 -8.08
C LEU A 1024 25.78 -13.00 -8.96
N LEU A 1025 24.59 -12.91 -8.35
CA LEU A 1025 23.37 -12.60 -9.06
C LEU A 1025 23.37 -11.15 -9.59
N PHE A 1026 23.94 -10.20 -8.83
CA PHE A 1026 24.20 -8.85 -9.33
C PHE A 1026 25.14 -8.85 -10.53
N ILE A 1027 26.26 -9.60 -10.46
CA ILE A 1027 27.20 -9.72 -11.59
C ILE A 1027 26.49 -10.31 -12.82
N TRP A 1028 25.61 -11.29 -12.64
CA TRP A 1028 24.85 -11.91 -13.73
C TRP A 1028 23.82 -10.97 -14.36
N PHE A 1029 23.19 -10.08 -13.58
CA PHE A 1029 22.26 -9.08 -14.12
C PHE A 1029 22.94 -7.77 -14.53
N TYR A 1030 24.20 -7.57 -14.17
CA TYR A 1030 24.94 -6.32 -14.39
C TYR A 1030 24.80 -5.75 -15.80
N PRO A 1031 24.86 -6.55 -16.90
CA PRO A 1031 24.68 -5.98 -18.23
C PRO A 1031 23.34 -5.27 -18.45
N LEU A 1032 22.23 -5.86 -17.96
CA LEU A 1032 20.88 -5.28 -18.06
C LEU A 1032 20.65 -4.10 -17.10
N LEU A 1033 21.44 -4.01 -16.03
CA LEU A 1033 21.35 -2.91 -15.07
C LEU A 1033 22.23 -1.73 -15.48
N SER A 1034 23.27 -1.99 -16.29
CA SER A 1034 24.28 -0.99 -16.66
C SER A 1034 24.16 -0.48 -18.09
N GLY A 1035 23.43 -1.17 -18.96
CA GLY A 1035 23.34 -0.87 -20.39
C GLY A 1035 24.42 -1.56 -21.24
N LEU A 1036 25.23 -2.46 -20.68
CA LEU A 1036 26.23 -3.17 -21.46
C LEU A 1036 25.58 -4.04 -22.54
N PRO A 1037 26.04 -3.95 -23.81
CA PRO A 1037 25.54 -4.78 -24.89
C PRO A 1037 25.84 -6.27 -24.65
N VAL A 1038 24.84 -7.12 -24.81
CA VAL A 1038 24.92 -8.58 -24.70
C VAL A 1038 24.09 -9.25 -25.78
N SER A 1039 24.31 -10.54 -26.05
CA SER A 1039 23.50 -11.26 -27.03
C SER A 1039 22.07 -11.46 -26.55
N LYS A 1040 21.11 -11.54 -27.50
CA LYS A 1040 19.72 -11.92 -27.20
C LYS A 1040 19.62 -13.23 -26.41
N THR A 1041 20.44 -14.22 -26.75
CA THR A 1041 20.54 -15.51 -26.04
C THR A 1041 20.92 -15.34 -24.57
N TYR A 1042 21.77 -14.37 -24.23
CA TYR A 1042 22.09 -14.09 -22.83
C TYR A 1042 20.85 -13.61 -22.06
N THR A 1043 20.10 -12.68 -22.65
CA THR A 1043 18.92 -12.08 -22.00
C THR A 1043 17.78 -13.07 -21.79
N SER A 1044 17.63 -14.10 -22.63
CA SER A 1044 16.60 -15.14 -22.45
C SER A 1044 16.79 -15.94 -21.16
N TRP A 1045 18.02 -16.10 -20.67
CA TRP A 1045 18.28 -16.75 -19.37
C TRP A 1045 17.85 -15.90 -18.17
N LEU A 1046 17.60 -14.61 -18.39
CA LEU A 1046 17.25 -13.63 -17.36
C LEU A 1046 15.73 -13.39 -17.29
N HIS A 1047 14.93 -13.95 -18.21
CA HIS A 1047 13.46 -13.85 -18.24
C HIS A 1047 12.82 -14.83 -17.25
N TRP A 1048 12.90 -14.52 -15.94
CA TRP A 1048 12.37 -15.41 -14.89
C TRP A 1048 10.87 -15.27 -14.66
N LEU A 1049 10.29 -14.09 -14.92
CA LEU A 1049 8.86 -13.82 -14.80
C LEU A 1049 8.30 -13.28 -16.13
N PRO A 1050 7.01 -13.51 -16.45
CA PRO A 1050 6.42 -13.04 -17.71
C PRO A 1050 6.47 -11.52 -17.92
N GLY A 1051 6.49 -10.75 -16.83
CA GLY A 1051 6.62 -9.28 -16.86
C GLY A 1051 8.05 -8.78 -17.06
N TRP A 1052 9.06 -9.65 -16.99
CA TRP A 1052 10.47 -9.29 -17.15
C TRP A 1052 10.85 -9.34 -18.62
N ARG A 1053 10.73 -8.20 -19.30
CA ARG A 1053 11.03 -8.07 -20.72
C ARG A 1053 12.24 -7.17 -20.94
N TYR A 1054 13.18 -7.63 -21.76
CA TYR A 1054 14.42 -6.96 -22.12
C TYR A 1054 14.54 -7.08 -23.64
N PHE A 1055 14.16 -6.02 -24.36
CA PHE A 1055 13.92 -6.04 -25.82
C PHE A 1055 15.18 -6.18 -26.66
#